data_AF-A0A0D3F331-F1
#
_entry.id   AF-A0A0D3F331-F1
#
_cell.length_a   1.000
_cell.length_b   1.000
_cell.length_c   1.000
_cell.angle_alpha   90.00
_cell.angle_beta   90.00
_cell.angle_gamma   90.00
#
_symmetry.space_group_name_H-M   'P 1'
#
loop_
_entity.id
_entity.type
_entity.pdbx_description
1 polymer ?
#
loop_
_entity_poly.entity_id
_entity_poly.type
_entity_poly.pdbx_seq_one_letter_code
_entity_poly.pdbx_strand_id
1 'polypeptide(L)'
;MATTTSLLSSCLCALLLAPLFSQGVDAWESRQGASRECRFDRLQAFEPLRKVRSEAGVTEYFDERNEQFRCAGVFVIRRVIEPQGLVVPRYSNTPALAYIIQGKGYVGLTFPGCPATHQQQFQLFEQRQSDQAHKFRDEHQKIHEFRQGDVVALPASVAHWFYNGGDTPAVVVYVYDINSFANQHEPRQKEFLLAGNNQREQQIFEHSIFQHSGQNIFSGFNTEVLSEALGINTEATKRLQSQNDQRGDIIRVKHGLQLLKPTLTQRQEEQRQYQQVQYREGQYNGLDENFCTIKARVNIENPSRADYYNPRAGRITLLNNQKFPILNLIGMGAARVNLYQNALLSPFWNINAHSVVYIIQGSARVQVANNQGRTVFNGVLHQGQLLIIPQNHAVIKKAEHNGCQYVAIKTISDPTVSRVAGKNSILRALPVDVITNAYRISRDEARRLKNNRADEIGPFTPRFPQKSQRGYQFLTEGLSLIGIFERLQAFEPLQNVRSEAGTVVIRRVIQLQGLLIPRYANTPGMVYIIQGRGSMGLTFPGCPATYQQQSQQFLFQGESQSQKFIDEHQKIHQFRQGDIVVLPTGVAHWFYNDGDTPVVALYVYDINNSANQLEPRHREFLLAGKNNRVQQVYGRSIQQHSGQNIFNGFSVELLSEALNINTVTTKRLQSQNDQRGEIIHVKNGLQLLKPTLTRRQEQEQAQYQEVQYSEKPQISSRWNGLEENLCTIKTRLNIENPSLADSYDPCAGRITSLDSQKFPILNIIQMSATRVNLYQNAILTPFWNVNAHSLMYVIQGRARVQVVSNFGKTVFNGVLRPEQLLIIPQNYVVLKKAQHEGCQYIAINTNANAFVSHLAGVDSVFRALPVDVVANAYRISREEARRLKNNRGDEYGPFPPRLQQQIYPEFSNESKGETSE
;
A
#
# COMPACT_ATOMS: atom_id res chain seq x y z
N MET A 1 -68.92 3.45 -49.56
CA MET A 1 -69.32 2.10 -49.98
C MET A 1 -68.06 1.29 -50.20
N ALA A 2 -68.03 0.09 -49.62
CA ALA A 2 -67.24 -1.09 -49.98
C ALA A 2 -65.84 -0.94 -50.65
N THR A 3 -64.84 -1.48 -49.94
CA THR A 3 -63.74 -2.37 -50.42
C THR A 3 -62.69 -1.77 -51.37
N THR A 4 -61.38 -1.78 -51.07
CA THR A 4 -60.48 -2.96 -51.17
C THR A 4 -59.04 -2.54 -50.71
N THR A 5 -58.47 -3.14 -49.64
CA THR A 5 -57.37 -4.17 -49.60
C THR A 5 -56.01 -3.73 -50.21
N SER A 6 -54.82 -3.89 -49.61
CA SER A 6 -54.30 -4.87 -48.63
C SER A 6 -52.90 -4.46 -48.11
N LEU A 7 -52.54 -5.00 -46.92
CA LEU A 7 -51.20 -5.09 -46.28
C LEU A 7 -50.82 -4.01 -45.23
N LEU A 8 -51.62 -3.94 -44.16
CA LEU A 8 -51.20 -3.49 -42.83
C LEU A 8 -51.56 -4.60 -41.82
N SER A 9 -50.78 -5.69 -41.82
CA SER A 9 -50.96 -6.82 -40.89
C SER A 9 -49.63 -7.33 -40.33
N SER A 10 -48.77 -6.39 -39.91
CA SER A 10 -47.48 -6.72 -39.26
C SER A 10 -47.04 -5.68 -38.20
N CYS A 11 -47.97 -4.96 -37.57
CA CYS A 11 -47.63 -3.95 -36.56
C CYS A 11 -48.37 -4.05 -35.21
N LEU A 12 -49.10 -5.13 -34.91
CA LEU A 12 -49.82 -5.25 -33.62
C LEU A 12 -49.60 -6.56 -32.83
N CYS A 13 -48.56 -7.34 -33.15
CA CYS A 13 -48.10 -8.46 -32.32
C CYS A 13 -46.69 -8.27 -31.70
N ALA A 14 -46.09 -7.08 -31.78
CA ALA A 14 -44.73 -6.83 -31.27
C ALA A 14 -44.67 -5.99 -29.98
N LEU A 15 -45.80 -5.78 -29.29
CA LEU A 15 -45.86 -4.93 -28.08
C LEU A 15 -46.31 -5.66 -26.80
N LEU A 16 -46.39 -7.00 -26.80
CA LEU A 16 -46.81 -7.77 -25.62
C LEU A 16 -45.92 -8.99 -25.27
N LEU A 17 -44.70 -9.10 -25.81
CA LEU A 17 -43.74 -10.16 -25.42
C LEU A 17 -42.27 -9.71 -25.24
N ALA A 18 -42.04 -8.51 -24.71
CA ALA A 18 -40.75 -8.14 -24.10
C ALA A 18 -40.99 -7.02 -23.08
N PRO A 19 -40.93 -7.30 -21.75
CA PRO A 19 -39.64 -7.32 -21.08
C PRO A 19 -39.56 -8.45 -20.03
N LEU A 20 -39.14 -9.63 -20.46
CA LEU A 20 -38.40 -10.57 -19.63
C LEU A 20 -37.07 -10.76 -20.38
N PHE A 21 -35.95 -10.71 -19.67
CA PHE A 21 -34.58 -10.56 -20.22
C PHE A 21 -34.12 -9.12 -20.54
N SER A 22 -34.14 -8.25 -19.52
CA SER A 22 -33.25 -7.07 -19.46
C SER A 22 -32.97 -6.62 -18.01
N GLN A 23 -32.87 -7.56 -17.07
CA GLN A 23 -32.32 -7.29 -15.75
C GLN A 23 -31.39 -8.44 -15.37
N GLY A 24 -30.17 -8.37 -15.87
CA GLY A 24 -29.19 -9.44 -15.69
C GLY A 24 -27.87 -9.12 -16.36
N VAL A 25 -27.39 -7.87 -16.24
CA VAL A 25 -26.01 -7.54 -16.54
C VAL A 25 -25.58 -6.36 -15.65
N ASP A 26 -24.44 -6.56 -14.98
CA ASP A 26 -23.54 -5.53 -14.44
C ASP A 26 -23.84 -4.90 -13.07
N ALA A 27 -24.04 -5.75 -12.06
CA ALA A 27 -23.74 -5.39 -10.65
C ALA A 27 -22.23 -5.48 -10.30
N TRP A 28 -21.36 -5.71 -11.29
CA TRP A 28 -19.90 -5.84 -11.11
C TRP A 28 -19.06 -4.75 -11.80
N GLU A 29 -19.68 -3.73 -12.41
CA GLU A 29 -18.96 -2.58 -13.00
C GLU A 29 -18.94 -1.32 -12.09
N SER A 30 -19.62 -1.29 -10.95
CA SER A 30 -19.61 -0.13 -10.05
C SER A 30 -18.47 -0.08 -9.02
N ARG A 31 -17.50 -1.02 -9.06
CA ARG A 31 -16.27 -0.93 -8.25
C ARG A 31 -15.23 0.05 -8.82
N GLN A 32 -15.45 0.59 -10.03
CA GLN A 32 -14.66 1.70 -10.56
C GLN A 32 -15.28 3.06 -10.18
N GLY A 33 -14.75 3.66 -9.11
CA GLY A 33 -14.54 5.10 -9.06
C GLY A 33 -15.72 6.00 -8.68
N ALA A 34 -16.15 5.94 -7.41
CA ALA A 34 -16.25 7.22 -6.71
C ALA A 34 -14.81 7.77 -6.65
N SER A 35 -14.51 8.81 -7.43
CA SER A 35 -13.17 9.41 -7.52
C SER A 35 -12.59 9.64 -6.11
N ARG A 36 -11.65 8.79 -5.67
CA ARG A 36 -10.84 8.98 -4.46
C ARG A 36 -9.86 10.13 -4.73
N GLU A 37 -10.39 11.34 -4.89
CA GLU A 37 -9.57 12.51 -5.13
C GLU A 37 -9.05 13.05 -3.80
N CYS A 38 -7.84 12.67 -3.44
CA CYS A 38 -7.12 13.16 -2.25
C CYS A 38 -6.32 14.44 -2.52
N ARG A 39 -6.88 15.34 -3.34
CA ARG A 39 -6.25 16.62 -3.66
C ARG A 39 -6.84 17.70 -2.74
N PHE A 40 -6.05 18.11 -1.76
CA PHE A 40 -6.43 19.15 -0.81
C PHE A 40 -5.64 20.42 -1.03
N ASP A 41 -6.33 21.55 -1.16
CA ASP A 41 -5.71 22.86 -1.00
C ASP A 41 -5.55 23.20 0.49
N ARG A 42 -6.44 22.69 1.35
CA ARG A 42 -6.39 22.85 2.80
C ARG A 42 -7.03 21.65 3.51
N LEU A 43 -6.31 21.08 4.48
CA LEU A 43 -6.84 20.14 5.48
C LEU A 43 -7.40 20.91 6.66
N GLN A 44 -8.28 20.27 7.43
CA GLN A 44 -8.88 20.88 8.62
C GLN A 44 -8.87 19.91 9.80
N ALA A 45 -8.86 20.47 11.00
CA ALA A 45 -9.10 19.70 12.20
C ALA A 45 -10.62 19.54 12.39
N PHE A 46 -11.03 18.41 12.96
CA PHE A 46 -12.43 18.07 13.15
C PHE A 46 -12.76 17.90 14.62
N GLU A 47 -13.93 18.39 14.97
CA GLU A 47 -14.65 18.06 16.20
C GLU A 47 -15.91 17.27 15.83
N PRO A 48 -16.52 16.54 16.77
CA PRO A 48 -17.77 15.85 16.49
C PRO A 48 -18.87 16.83 16.06
N LEU A 49 -19.50 16.55 14.93
CA LEU A 49 -20.52 17.41 14.31
C LEU A 49 -21.91 17.18 14.93
N ARG A 50 -22.25 15.93 15.25
CA ARG A 50 -23.57 15.55 15.77
C ARG A 50 -23.43 14.70 17.03
N LYS A 51 -24.37 14.84 17.96
CA LYS A 51 -24.45 14.03 19.18
C LYS A 51 -25.82 13.40 19.30
N VAL A 52 -25.87 12.09 19.50
CA VAL A 52 -27.09 11.32 19.71
C VAL A 52 -27.10 10.83 21.14
N ARG A 53 -28.17 11.13 21.87
CA ARG A 53 -28.33 10.72 23.27
C ARG A 53 -29.06 9.38 23.38
N SER A 54 -28.56 8.54 24.27
CA SER A 54 -29.17 7.28 24.71
C SER A 54 -29.37 7.33 26.23
N GLU A 55 -30.10 6.39 26.81
CA GLU A 55 -30.46 6.35 28.25
C GLU A 55 -29.25 6.43 29.19
N ALA A 56 -28.12 5.81 28.81
CA ALA A 56 -26.90 5.74 29.62
C ALA A 56 -25.65 6.16 28.85
N GLY A 57 -25.78 7.09 27.89
CA GLY A 57 -24.62 7.59 27.17
C GLY A 57 -24.92 8.47 25.96
N VAL A 58 -23.86 8.84 25.26
CA VAL A 58 -23.91 9.68 24.06
C VAL A 58 -22.99 9.12 22.99
N THR A 59 -23.47 9.06 21.74
CA THR A 59 -22.64 8.80 20.56
C THR A 59 -22.46 10.09 19.77
N GLU A 60 -21.22 10.49 19.55
CA GLU A 60 -20.83 11.67 18.79
C GLU A 60 -20.24 11.26 17.43
N TYR A 61 -20.72 11.89 16.36
CA TYR A 61 -20.39 11.56 14.98
C TYR A 61 -19.54 12.65 14.35
N PHE A 62 -18.50 12.25 13.62
CA PHE A 62 -17.71 13.15 12.78
C PHE A 62 -18.32 13.25 11.36
N ASP A 63 -17.94 14.29 10.60
CA ASP A 63 -18.47 14.53 9.25
C ASP A 63 -17.91 13.55 8.21
N GLU A 64 -18.64 12.47 7.94
CA GLU A 64 -18.29 11.45 6.94
C GLU A 64 -18.32 11.96 5.49
N ARG A 65 -19.03 13.07 5.20
CA ARG A 65 -19.13 13.60 3.83
C ARG A 65 -17.91 14.42 3.45
N ASN A 66 -17.17 14.90 4.45
CA ASN A 66 -15.97 15.66 4.20
C ASN A 66 -14.99 14.85 3.35
N GLU A 67 -14.40 15.51 2.36
CA GLU A 67 -13.47 14.91 1.41
C GLU A 67 -12.26 14.22 2.07
N GLN A 68 -11.83 14.65 3.26
CA GLN A 68 -10.72 14.02 3.99
C GLN A 68 -11.09 12.62 4.50
N PHE A 69 -12.32 12.42 4.99
CA PHE A 69 -12.81 11.11 5.41
C PHE A 69 -13.04 10.18 4.23
N ARG A 70 -13.62 10.70 3.13
CA ARG A 70 -13.81 9.95 1.87
C ARG A 70 -12.48 9.53 1.23
N CYS A 71 -11.50 10.43 1.23
CA CYS A 71 -10.13 10.16 0.79
C CYS A 71 -9.48 9.04 1.61
N ALA A 72 -9.49 9.17 2.94
CA ALA A 72 -8.89 8.17 3.82
C ALA A 72 -9.70 6.86 3.88
N GLY A 73 -10.97 6.87 3.47
CA GLY A 73 -11.83 5.70 3.57
C GLY A 73 -12.21 5.36 5.00
N VAL A 74 -12.43 6.36 5.85
CA VAL A 74 -12.66 6.13 7.28
C VAL A 74 -13.95 6.77 7.76
N PHE A 75 -14.59 6.11 8.72
CA PHE A 75 -15.70 6.64 9.49
C PHE A 75 -15.32 6.68 10.97
N VAL A 76 -15.62 7.78 11.65
CA VAL A 76 -15.16 8.00 13.02
C VAL A 76 -16.32 8.41 13.91
N ILE A 77 -16.41 7.79 15.08
CA ILE A 77 -17.34 8.16 16.15
C ILE A 77 -16.64 8.16 17.49
N ARG A 78 -17.17 8.92 18.44
CA ARG A 78 -16.79 8.90 19.84
C ARG A 78 -18.00 8.51 20.67
N ARG A 79 -17.87 7.53 21.56
CA ARG A 79 -18.92 7.17 22.53
C ARG A 79 -18.51 7.53 23.93
N VAL A 80 -19.46 8.07 24.68
CA VAL A 80 -19.39 8.28 26.13
C VAL A 80 -20.42 7.36 26.76
N ILE A 81 -19.97 6.40 27.55
CA ILE A 81 -20.81 5.38 28.19
C ILE A 81 -20.79 5.68 29.69
N GLU A 82 -21.93 6.03 30.26
CA GLU A 82 -22.06 6.33 31.68
C GLU A 82 -21.84 5.08 32.54
N PRO A 83 -21.54 5.21 33.86
CA PRO A 83 -21.50 4.07 34.76
C PRO A 83 -22.74 3.19 34.64
N GLN A 84 -22.54 1.88 34.59
CA GLN A 84 -23.58 0.86 34.34
C GLN A 84 -24.27 0.98 32.97
N GLY A 85 -23.70 1.73 32.03
CA GLY A 85 -24.16 1.79 30.65
C GLY A 85 -23.72 0.57 29.85
N LEU A 86 -24.65 0.00 29.09
CA LEU A 86 -24.43 -1.10 28.14
C LEU A 86 -24.69 -0.60 26.72
N VAL A 87 -23.63 -0.55 25.91
CA VAL A 87 -23.72 -0.46 24.46
C VAL A 87 -24.30 -1.78 23.97
N VAL A 88 -25.52 -1.72 23.41
CA VAL A 88 -26.25 -2.93 23.02
C VAL A 88 -25.48 -3.75 21.98
N PRO A 89 -25.60 -5.10 21.99
CA PRO A 89 -24.93 -5.97 21.04
C PRO A 89 -25.22 -5.59 19.60
N ARG A 90 -24.17 -5.51 18.78
CA ARG A 90 -24.24 -5.10 17.37
C ARG A 90 -23.09 -5.67 16.56
N TYR A 91 -23.22 -5.69 15.24
CA TYR A 91 -22.11 -5.93 14.31
C TYR A 91 -22.07 -4.84 13.23
N SER A 92 -20.97 -4.76 12.49
CA SER A 92 -20.74 -3.74 11.45
C SER A 92 -20.25 -4.39 10.17
N ASN A 93 -20.61 -3.86 9.00
CA ASN A 93 -20.05 -4.29 7.70
C ASN A 93 -18.58 -3.91 7.51
N THR A 94 -18.06 -3.02 8.36
CA THR A 94 -16.69 -2.48 8.28
C THR A 94 -15.92 -2.83 9.56
N PRO A 95 -14.64 -3.21 9.44
CA PRO A 95 -13.80 -3.45 10.60
C PRO A 95 -13.39 -2.12 11.24
N ALA A 96 -13.06 -2.15 12.53
CA ALA A 96 -12.67 -0.96 13.29
C ALA A 96 -11.61 -1.25 14.35
N LEU A 97 -10.88 -0.18 14.70
CA LEU A 97 -10.14 -0.09 15.95
C LEU A 97 -10.84 0.88 16.90
N ALA A 98 -11.10 0.42 18.12
CA ALA A 98 -11.66 1.23 19.19
C ALA A 98 -10.59 1.49 20.25
N TYR A 99 -10.25 2.77 20.48
CA TYR A 99 -9.28 3.17 21.50
C TYR A 99 -10.01 3.70 22.74
N ILE A 100 -9.70 3.12 23.91
CA ILE A 100 -10.26 3.51 25.20
C ILE A 100 -9.49 4.71 25.74
N ILE A 101 -10.10 5.91 25.68
CA ILE A 101 -9.51 7.16 26.17
C ILE A 101 -9.50 7.20 27.70
N GLN A 102 -10.59 6.76 28.32
CA GLN A 102 -10.75 6.70 29.78
C GLN A 102 -11.82 5.68 30.18
N GLY A 103 -11.85 5.33 31.46
CA GLY A 103 -12.79 4.38 32.05
C GLY A 103 -12.30 2.92 31.99
N LYS A 104 -13.11 2.03 32.55
CA LYS A 104 -12.88 0.58 32.59
C LYS A 104 -14.21 -0.16 32.50
N GLY A 105 -14.19 -1.38 31.99
CA GLY A 105 -15.41 -2.14 31.80
C GLY A 105 -15.15 -3.46 31.10
N TYR A 106 -16.17 -3.98 30.43
CA TYR A 106 -16.12 -5.26 29.76
C TYR A 106 -16.54 -5.12 28.31
N VAL A 107 -15.86 -5.82 27.42
CA VAL A 107 -16.23 -5.98 26.01
C VAL A 107 -16.38 -7.46 25.70
N GLY A 108 -17.50 -7.82 25.10
CA GLY A 108 -17.71 -9.16 24.55
C GLY A 108 -17.61 -9.12 23.04
N LEU A 109 -16.96 -10.12 22.45
CA LEU A 109 -16.99 -10.39 21.02
C LEU A 109 -17.51 -11.81 20.82
N THR A 110 -18.43 -11.98 19.88
CA THR A 110 -19.02 -13.28 19.57
C THR A 110 -18.54 -13.73 18.20
N PHE A 111 -17.55 -14.62 18.19
CA PHE A 111 -17.05 -15.25 16.97
C PHE A 111 -17.99 -16.40 16.58
N PRO A 112 -18.63 -16.36 15.40
CA PRO A 112 -19.52 -17.42 14.96
C PRO A 112 -18.80 -18.78 14.92
N GLY A 113 -19.49 -19.83 15.35
CA GLY A 113 -18.93 -21.20 15.39
C GLY A 113 -18.06 -21.50 16.63
N CYS A 114 -17.72 -20.50 17.45
CA CYS A 114 -16.95 -20.73 18.67
C CYS A 114 -17.83 -21.13 19.86
N PRO A 115 -17.42 -22.15 20.65
CA PRO A 115 -18.19 -22.61 21.80
C PRO A 115 -18.20 -21.59 22.95
N ALA A 116 -19.23 -21.67 23.79
CA ALA A 116 -19.36 -20.90 25.02
C ALA A 116 -18.40 -21.45 26.10
N THR A 117 -17.16 -20.99 26.08
CA THR A 117 -16.04 -21.60 26.83
C THR A 117 -15.92 -21.15 28.29
N HIS A 118 -16.75 -20.22 28.77
CA HIS A 118 -16.59 -19.68 30.14
C HIS A 118 -17.01 -20.63 31.27
N GLN A 119 -17.83 -21.65 31.01
CA GLN A 119 -18.23 -22.63 32.02
C GLN A 119 -17.08 -23.58 32.42
N GLN A 120 -16.27 -24.04 31.45
CA GLN A 120 -15.18 -25.00 31.70
C GLN A 120 -14.04 -24.41 32.54
N GLN A 121 -13.88 -23.07 32.53
CA GLN A 121 -12.86 -22.40 33.33
C GLN A 121 -13.30 -22.17 34.77
N PHE A 122 -14.60 -22.15 35.07
CA PHE A 122 -15.15 -22.00 36.43
C PHE A 122 -15.09 -23.30 37.23
N GLN A 123 -15.33 -24.46 36.60
CA GLN A 123 -15.31 -25.77 37.27
C GLN A 123 -13.92 -26.18 37.79
N LEU A 124 -12.83 -25.65 37.21
CA LEU A 124 -11.46 -25.94 37.66
C LEU A 124 -11.06 -25.23 38.98
N PHE A 125 -11.85 -24.25 39.45
CA PHE A 125 -11.55 -23.48 40.67
C PHE A 125 -12.44 -23.87 41.88
N GLU A 126 -13.39 -24.79 41.70
CA GLU A 126 -14.40 -25.18 42.70
C GLU A 126 -13.91 -26.14 43.81
N GLN A 127 -12.61 -26.21 44.12
CA GLN A 127 -12.16 -26.99 45.29
C GLN A 127 -12.14 -26.24 46.62
N ARG A 128 -12.48 -24.93 46.68
CA ARG A 128 -12.55 -24.20 47.97
C ARG A 128 -13.66 -23.15 48.01
N GLN A 129 -14.70 -23.47 48.80
CA GLN A 129 -15.71 -22.61 49.46
C GLN A 129 -17.12 -22.50 48.84
N SER A 130 -18.03 -23.26 49.47
CA SER A 130 -19.37 -22.89 50.00
C SER A 130 -20.52 -22.50 49.05
N ASP A 131 -21.54 -23.39 48.99
CA ASP A 131 -23.02 -23.25 49.09
C ASP A 131 -23.80 -22.05 48.48
N GLN A 132 -23.18 -21.06 47.84
CA GLN A 132 -23.88 -20.00 47.09
C GLN A 132 -23.81 -20.17 45.56
N ALA A 133 -23.04 -21.14 45.06
CA ALA A 133 -22.77 -21.33 43.63
C ALA A 133 -23.91 -22.05 42.85
N HIS A 134 -24.88 -22.67 43.51
CA HIS A 134 -25.98 -23.39 42.83
C HIS A 134 -27.01 -22.49 42.11
N LYS A 135 -26.87 -21.16 42.14
CA LYS A 135 -27.87 -20.20 41.61
C LYS A 135 -27.55 -19.55 40.27
N PHE A 136 -26.38 -19.78 39.66
CA PHE A 136 -26.01 -19.16 38.37
C PHE A 136 -25.52 -20.21 37.37
N ARG A 137 -26.40 -20.58 36.42
CA ARG A 137 -26.08 -21.51 35.33
C ARG A 137 -26.21 -20.74 34.01
N ASP A 138 -25.11 -20.17 33.54
CA ASP A 138 -25.02 -19.44 32.27
C ASP A 138 -23.78 -19.87 31.48
N GLU A 139 -23.82 -19.73 30.16
CA GLU A 139 -22.77 -20.10 29.22
C GLU A 139 -22.63 -19.01 28.16
N HIS A 140 -21.47 -18.38 28.10
CA HIS A 140 -21.17 -17.38 27.07
C HIS A 140 -19.73 -17.51 26.56
N GLN A 141 -19.44 -16.88 25.42
CA GLN A 141 -18.09 -16.74 24.92
C GLN A 141 -17.24 -15.85 25.85
N LYS A 142 -15.93 -15.83 25.59
CA LYS A 142 -14.96 -15.09 26.40
C LYS A 142 -15.24 -13.59 26.37
N ILE A 143 -15.35 -13.00 27.57
CA ILE A 143 -15.39 -11.56 27.77
C ILE A 143 -13.99 -11.02 28.06
N HIS A 144 -13.75 -9.76 27.72
CA HIS A 144 -12.49 -9.08 27.96
C HIS A 144 -12.73 -7.83 28.82
N GLU A 145 -12.02 -7.72 29.94
CA GLU A 145 -11.96 -6.45 30.66
C GLU A 145 -11.16 -5.43 29.83
N PHE A 146 -11.67 -4.23 29.64
CA PHE A 146 -10.97 -3.12 29.01
C PHE A 146 -10.67 -2.03 30.05
N ARG A 147 -9.60 -1.27 29.81
CA ARG A 147 -9.22 -0.08 30.58
C ARG A 147 -8.64 1.00 29.68
N GLN A 148 -8.46 2.19 30.24
CA GLN A 148 -7.75 3.30 29.58
C GLN A 148 -6.47 2.81 28.89
N GLY A 149 -6.30 3.20 27.63
CA GLY A 149 -5.15 2.84 26.82
C GLY A 149 -5.26 1.55 26.03
N ASP A 150 -6.34 0.79 26.22
CA ASP A 150 -6.59 -0.39 25.38
C ASP A 150 -7.02 0.03 23.97
N VAL A 151 -6.48 -0.69 22.99
CA VAL A 151 -7.03 -0.78 21.64
C VAL A 151 -7.78 -2.10 21.55
N VAL A 152 -9.06 -2.02 21.19
CA VAL A 152 -9.93 -3.17 20.92
C VAL A 152 -10.08 -3.31 19.41
N ALA A 153 -9.84 -4.52 18.93
CA ALA A 153 -9.96 -4.90 17.53
C ALA A 153 -11.39 -5.41 17.28
N LEU A 154 -12.11 -4.79 16.34
CA LEU A 154 -13.49 -5.12 15.99
C LEU A 154 -13.55 -5.55 14.52
N PRO A 155 -13.49 -6.86 14.21
CA PRO A 155 -13.65 -7.34 12.84
C PRO A 155 -15.04 -7.05 12.28
N ALA A 156 -15.14 -6.93 10.95
CA ALA A 156 -16.44 -6.85 10.29
C ALA A 156 -17.28 -8.10 10.59
N SER A 157 -18.59 -7.91 10.73
CA SER A 157 -19.60 -8.95 10.99
C SER A 157 -19.45 -9.73 12.31
N VAL A 158 -18.51 -9.36 13.18
CA VAL A 158 -18.40 -9.93 14.53
C VAL A 158 -19.24 -9.11 15.51
N ALA A 159 -20.22 -9.78 16.14
CA ALA A 159 -21.08 -9.14 17.12
C ALA A 159 -20.29 -8.75 18.37
N HIS A 160 -20.49 -7.54 18.86
CA HIS A 160 -19.80 -7.01 20.03
C HIS A 160 -20.68 -6.08 20.85
N TRP A 161 -20.33 -5.93 22.12
CA TRP A 161 -20.98 -5.04 23.09
C TRP A 161 -19.96 -4.50 24.09
N PHE A 162 -20.24 -3.31 24.66
CA PHE A 162 -19.40 -2.69 25.69
C PHE A 162 -20.25 -2.38 26.92
N TYR A 163 -19.78 -2.77 28.09
CA TYR A 163 -20.41 -2.45 29.37
C TYR A 163 -19.44 -1.66 30.25
N ASN A 164 -19.87 -0.49 30.73
CA ASN A 164 -19.10 0.28 31.70
C ASN A 164 -19.35 -0.23 33.12
N GLY A 165 -18.41 -1.03 33.62
CA GLY A 165 -18.42 -1.56 34.98
C GLY A 165 -17.68 -0.68 36.01
N GLY A 166 -17.19 0.50 35.62
CA GLY A 166 -16.52 1.43 36.52
C GLY A 166 -17.42 2.60 36.96
N ASP A 167 -16.89 3.41 37.88
CA ASP A 167 -17.61 4.53 38.50
C ASP A 167 -17.48 5.85 37.71
N THR A 168 -16.69 5.84 36.63
CA THR A 168 -16.48 7.01 35.76
C THR A 168 -16.96 6.71 34.34
N PRO A 169 -17.38 7.71 33.55
CA PRO A 169 -17.77 7.50 32.17
C PRO A 169 -16.62 6.91 31.34
N ALA A 170 -16.89 5.81 30.63
CA ALA A 170 -15.97 5.25 29.66
C ALA A 170 -16.06 6.04 28.35
N VAL A 171 -14.93 6.50 27.82
CA VAL A 171 -14.87 7.25 26.56
C VAL A 171 -14.07 6.46 25.55
N VAL A 172 -14.67 6.22 24.39
CA VAL A 172 -14.09 5.37 23.35
C VAL A 172 -14.17 6.08 22.01
N VAL A 173 -13.06 6.12 21.28
CA VAL A 173 -13.03 6.58 19.88
C VAL A 173 -12.89 5.38 18.97
N TYR A 174 -13.80 5.27 18.01
CA TYR A 174 -13.85 4.21 17.01
C TYR A 174 -13.45 4.78 15.66
N VAL A 175 -12.55 4.10 14.96
CA VAL A 175 -12.22 4.39 13.56
C VAL A 175 -12.51 3.13 12.75
N TYR A 176 -13.47 3.22 11.85
CA TYR A 176 -13.88 2.17 10.93
C TYR A 176 -13.19 2.38 9.59
N ASP A 177 -12.75 1.30 8.95
CA ASP A 177 -12.22 1.30 7.58
C ASP A 177 -13.33 0.92 6.59
N ILE A 178 -13.90 1.92 5.91
CA ILE A 178 -15.00 1.73 4.95
C ILE A 178 -14.51 1.15 3.62
N ASN A 179 -13.22 1.31 3.36
CA ASN A 179 -12.54 0.87 2.13
C ASN A 179 -11.87 -0.50 2.30
N SER A 180 -11.99 -1.12 3.48
CA SER A 180 -11.50 -2.46 3.75
C SER A 180 -12.12 -3.47 2.78
N PHE A 181 -11.33 -4.45 2.34
CA PHE A 181 -11.79 -5.57 1.52
C PHE A 181 -12.87 -6.41 2.22
N ALA A 182 -12.98 -6.33 3.55
CA ALA A 182 -14.02 -6.97 4.33
C ALA A 182 -15.40 -6.33 4.11
N ASN A 183 -15.46 -5.05 3.73
CA ASN A 183 -16.70 -4.38 3.37
C ASN A 183 -17.05 -4.65 1.90
N GLN A 184 -17.95 -5.62 1.67
CA GLN A 184 -18.43 -5.96 0.32
C GLN A 184 -19.70 -5.20 -0.10
N HIS A 185 -20.19 -4.28 0.74
CA HIS A 185 -21.34 -3.43 0.45
C HIS A 185 -20.92 -2.12 -0.23
N GLU A 186 -21.85 -1.17 -0.32
CA GLU A 186 -21.52 0.24 -0.64
C GLU A 186 -20.46 0.80 0.34
N PRO A 187 -19.67 1.82 -0.07
CA PRO A 187 -18.60 2.40 0.74
C PRO A 187 -19.15 3.30 1.87
N ARG A 188 -19.99 2.72 2.73
CA ARG A 188 -20.61 3.36 3.89
C ARG A 188 -20.53 2.43 5.09
N GLN A 189 -20.35 3.01 6.26
CA GLN A 189 -20.43 2.29 7.53
C GLN A 189 -21.90 2.01 7.86
N LYS A 190 -22.21 0.77 8.25
CA LYS A 190 -23.52 0.32 8.71
C LYS A 190 -23.38 -0.45 10.01
N GLU A 191 -24.16 -0.09 11.02
CA GLU A 191 -24.31 -0.89 12.24
C GLU A 191 -25.62 -1.68 12.18
N PHE A 192 -25.56 -2.95 12.57
CA PHE A 192 -26.69 -3.85 12.70
C PHE A 192 -26.89 -4.17 14.17
N LEU A 193 -27.94 -3.60 14.77
CA LEU A 193 -28.24 -3.79 16.18
C LEU A 193 -28.93 -5.14 16.39
N LEU A 194 -28.53 -5.89 17.42
CA LEU A 194 -29.22 -7.11 17.86
C LEU A 194 -30.26 -6.83 18.94
N ALA A 195 -30.23 -5.65 19.57
CA ALA A 195 -31.19 -5.22 20.57
C ALA A 195 -31.32 -3.70 20.58
N GLY A 196 -32.40 -3.19 21.17
CA GLY A 196 -32.68 -1.76 21.26
C GLY A 196 -33.29 -1.18 20.00
N ASN A 197 -33.54 0.13 20.02
CA ASN A 197 -34.16 0.88 18.93
C ASN A 197 -33.73 2.36 19.02
N ASN A 198 -33.37 2.94 17.88
CA ASN A 198 -32.80 4.29 17.76
C ASN A 198 -33.69 5.25 16.94
N GLN A 199 -35.02 5.13 17.03
CA GLN A 199 -36.00 5.87 16.22
C GLN A 199 -36.15 7.39 16.50
N ARG A 200 -35.64 7.92 17.64
CA ARG A 200 -35.99 9.27 18.13
C ARG A 200 -35.53 10.47 17.28
N GLU A 201 -34.72 10.29 16.23
CA GLU A 201 -34.20 11.42 15.41
C GLU A 201 -34.52 11.33 13.91
N GLN A 202 -35.57 10.60 13.50
CA GLN A 202 -36.06 10.66 12.12
C GLN A 202 -36.83 11.96 11.79
N GLN A 203 -37.37 12.67 12.79
CA GLN A 203 -38.39 13.72 12.57
C GLN A 203 -37.90 15.17 12.45
N ILE A 204 -36.61 15.48 12.58
CA ILE A 204 -36.13 16.89 12.54
C ILE A 204 -35.32 17.24 11.28
N PHE A 205 -34.86 16.27 10.48
CA PHE A 205 -34.11 16.54 9.24
C PHE A 205 -34.51 15.60 8.09
N GLU A 206 -35.73 15.79 7.56
CA GLU A 206 -36.30 15.10 6.39
C GLU A 206 -35.57 15.36 5.04
N HIS A 207 -34.35 15.92 5.05
CA HIS A 207 -33.57 16.16 3.82
C HIS A 207 -32.10 15.74 3.86
N SER A 208 -31.65 14.99 4.89
CA SER A 208 -30.24 14.58 4.96
C SER A 208 -30.03 13.08 5.18
N ILE A 209 -29.67 12.42 4.07
CA ILE A 209 -28.93 11.19 3.70
C ILE A 209 -28.07 10.44 4.79
N PHE A 210 -28.25 10.65 6.10
CA PHE A 210 -27.49 10.03 7.20
C PHE A 210 -28.33 8.94 7.94
N GLN A 211 -28.55 7.79 7.30
CA GLN A 211 -29.21 6.61 7.90
C GLN A 211 -28.26 5.81 8.82
N HIS A 212 -27.82 6.40 9.93
CA HIS A 212 -27.07 5.69 10.99
C HIS A 212 -27.97 5.21 12.15
N SER A 213 -29.29 5.37 11.99
CA SER A 213 -30.33 4.94 12.91
C SER A 213 -31.11 3.80 12.25
N GLY A 214 -31.03 2.62 12.86
CA GLY A 214 -31.77 1.43 12.46
C GLY A 214 -32.51 0.86 13.67
N GLN A 215 -33.67 0.26 13.42
CA GLN A 215 -34.24 -0.70 14.36
C GLN A 215 -33.31 -1.91 14.44
N ASN A 216 -33.42 -2.71 15.51
CA ASN A 216 -32.66 -3.96 15.55
C ASN A 216 -33.09 -4.92 14.43
N ILE A 217 -32.22 -5.85 14.07
CA ILE A 217 -32.46 -6.77 12.94
C ILE A 217 -33.72 -7.62 13.12
N PHE A 218 -34.17 -7.86 14.36
CA PHE A 218 -35.32 -8.71 14.62
C PHE A 218 -36.64 -8.04 14.21
N SER A 219 -36.70 -6.70 14.20
CA SER A 219 -37.90 -5.95 13.83
C SER A 219 -38.31 -6.15 12.37
N GLY A 220 -37.38 -6.59 11.51
CA GLY A 220 -37.64 -6.87 10.09
C GLY A 220 -38.30 -8.22 9.82
N PHE A 221 -38.39 -9.12 10.82
CA PHE A 221 -39.03 -10.42 10.66
C PHE A 221 -40.51 -10.39 11.05
N ASN A 222 -41.31 -11.24 10.41
CA ASN A 222 -42.68 -11.51 10.85
C ASN A 222 -42.63 -12.11 12.28
N THR A 223 -43.54 -11.65 13.15
CA THR A 223 -43.54 -12.03 14.57
C THR A 223 -43.81 -13.51 14.77
N GLU A 224 -44.78 -14.06 14.03
CA GLU A 224 -45.17 -15.47 14.15
C GLU A 224 -44.04 -16.39 13.71
N VAL A 225 -43.45 -16.14 12.53
CA VAL A 225 -42.32 -16.92 11.99
C VAL A 225 -41.08 -16.85 12.89
N LEU A 226 -40.75 -15.66 13.42
CA LEU A 226 -39.61 -15.51 14.33
C LEU A 226 -39.85 -16.22 15.67
N SER A 227 -41.10 -16.21 16.16
CA SER A 227 -41.48 -16.89 17.40
C SER A 227 -41.36 -18.41 17.26
N GLU A 228 -41.76 -18.97 16.12
CA GLU A 228 -41.61 -20.37 15.78
C GLU A 228 -40.13 -20.75 15.65
N ALA A 229 -39.35 -19.99 14.89
CA ALA A 229 -37.93 -20.26 14.65
C ALA A 229 -37.08 -20.25 15.94
N LEU A 230 -37.42 -19.38 16.90
CA LEU A 230 -36.71 -19.27 18.19
C LEU A 230 -37.31 -20.16 19.29
N GLY A 231 -38.47 -20.80 19.06
CA GLY A 231 -39.17 -21.61 20.06
C GLY A 231 -39.66 -20.80 21.26
N ILE A 232 -40.04 -19.53 21.05
CA ILE A 232 -40.52 -18.62 22.10
C ILE A 232 -41.94 -18.13 21.79
N ASN A 233 -42.63 -17.57 22.78
CA ASN A 233 -43.95 -16.98 22.54
C ASN A 233 -43.87 -15.64 21.79
N THR A 234 -45.00 -15.23 21.21
CA THR A 234 -45.11 -14.01 20.39
C THR A 234 -44.84 -12.73 21.20
N GLU A 235 -45.17 -12.71 22.49
CA GLU A 235 -44.88 -11.59 23.39
C GLU A 235 -43.37 -11.40 23.61
N ALA A 236 -42.63 -12.49 23.86
CA ALA A 236 -41.18 -12.47 23.95
C ALA A 236 -40.54 -12.03 22.63
N THR A 237 -41.12 -12.46 21.51
CA THR A 237 -40.69 -12.05 20.16
C THR A 237 -40.88 -10.55 19.96
N LYS A 238 -42.05 -10.00 20.28
CA LYS A 238 -42.31 -8.54 20.21
C LYS A 238 -41.34 -7.73 21.07
N ARG A 239 -40.93 -8.26 22.23
CA ARG A 239 -39.89 -7.63 23.08
C ARG A 239 -38.52 -7.65 22.41
N LEU A 240 -38.10 -8.75 21.79
CA LEU A 240 -36.85 -8.81 21.02
C LEU A 240 -36.83 -7.76 19.90
N GLN A 241 -37.95 -7.60 19.20
CA GLN A 241 -38.09 -6.61 18.13
C GLN A 241 -38.01 -5.15 18.61
N SER A 242 -38.14 -4.90 19.92
CA SER A 242 -37.94 -3.60 20.57
C SER A 242 -38.70 -2.43 19.90
N GLN A 243 -39.87 -2.69 19.30
CA GLN A 243 -40.60 -1.69 18.50
C GLN A 243 -41.00 -0.44 19.31
N ASN A 244 -41.20 -0.59 20.62
CA ASN A 244 -41.59 0.50 21.54
C ASN A 244 -40.44 0.95 22.47
N ASP A 245 -39.21 0.51 22.23
CA ASP A 245 -38.06 0.90 23.06
C ASP A 245 -37.52 2.27 22.63
N GLN A 246 -37.43 3.21 23.57
CA GLN A 246 -36.93 4.57 23.34
C GLN A 246 -35.61 4.86 24.09
N ARG A 247 -34.98 3.84 24.66
CA ARG A 247 -33.74 3.97 25.44
C ARG A 247 -32.50 4.21 24.57
N GLY A 248 -32.61 3.99 23.27
CA GLY A 248 -31.50 4.12 22.33
C GLY A 248 -30.56 2.93 22.35
N ASP A 249 -29.32 3.13 21.91
CA ASP A 249 -28.32 2.08 21.73
C ASP A 249 -27.30 1.95 22.88
N ILE A 250 -27.43 2.78 23.92
CA ILE A 250 -26.69 2.71 25.18
C ILE A 250 -27.69 2.74 26.33
N ILE A 251 -27.93 1.60 26.96
CA ILE A 251 -28.98 1.41 27.98
C ILE A 251 -28.40 1.31 29.39
N ARG A 252 -29.19 1.64 30.42
CA ARG A 252 -28.76 1.55 31.82
C ARG A 252 -29.06 0.18 32.42
N VAL A 253 -28.08 -0.42 33.08
CA VAL A 253 -28.23 -1.69 33.81
C VAL A 253 -28.37 -1.41 35.32
N LYS A 254 -29.60 -1.22 35.81
CA LYS A 254 -29.92 -0.73 37.16
C LYS A 254 -29.26 -1.50 38.33
N HIS A 255 -29.08 -2.81 38.18
CA HIS A 255 -28.54 -3.68 39.24
C HIS A 255 -27.12 -4.17 38.94
N GLY A 256 -26.45 -3.56 37.96
CA GLY A 256 -25.17 -4.03 37.44
C GLY A 256 -25.30 -5.29 36.59
N LEU A 257 -24.43 -5.41 35.58
CA LEU A 257 -24.40 -6.58 34.71
C LEU A 257 -23.75 -7.76 35.44
N GLN A 258 -24.50 -8.84 35.64
CA GLN A 258 -24.02 -10.09 36.23
C GLN A 258 -23.32 -10.90 35.13
N LEU A 259 -22.02 -11.17 35.30
CA LEU A 259 -21.18 -11.87 34.32
C LEU A 259 -20.35 -12.94 35.04
N LEU A 260 -20.10 -14.08 34.39
CA LEU A 260 -19.08 -15.02 34.84
C LEU A 260 -17.71 -14.37 34.58
N LYS A 261 -16.96 -14.11 35.65
CA LYS A 261 -15.65 -13.43 35.61
C LYS A 261 -14.55 -14.36 36.14
N PRO A 262 -13.44 -14.58 35.42
CA PRO A 262 -12.28 -15.24 36.01
C PRO A 262 -11.62 -14.29 37.01
N THR A 263 -11.46 -14.70 38.27
CA THR A 263 -10.76 -13.92 39.30
C THR A 263 -9.25 -14.05 39.10
N LEU A 264 -8.67 -13.33 38.15
CA LEU A 264 -7.21 -13.24 37.98
C LEU A 264 -6.68 -11.99 38.67
N THR A 265 -5.59 -12.13 39.44
CA THR A 265 -4.87 -10.97 39.99
C THR A 265 -4.13 -10.24 38.86
N GLN A 266 -4.01 -8.91 38.93
CA GLN A 266 -3.26 -8.10 37.92
C GLN A 266 -1.84 -8.64 37.68
N ARG A 267 -1.19 -9.19 38.71
CA ARG A 267 0.13 -9.81 38.64
C ARG A 267 0.16 -11.08 37.78
N GLN A 268 -0.92 -11.88 37.79
CA GLN A 268 -1.07 -13.09 36.97
C GLN A 268 -1.42 -12.76 35.51
N GLU A 269 -2.18 -11.69 35.25
CA GLU A 269 -2.40 -11.20 33.89
C GLU A 269 -1.11 -10.67 33.26
N GLU A 270 -0.31 -9.92 34.01
CA GLU A 270 1.01 -9.42 33.58
C GLU A 270 2.03 -10.56 33.42
N GLN A 271 2.04 -11.57 34.30
CA GLN A 271 2.87 -12.77 34.16
C GLN A 271 2.46 -13.64 32.96
N ARG A 272 1.16 -13.79 32.66
CA ARG A 272 0.71 -14.43 31.41
C ARG A 272 1.13 -13.61 30.19
N GLN A 273 1.19 -12.29 30.32
CA GLN A 273 1.69 -11.41 29.27
C GLN A 273 3.20 -11.55 29.06
N TYR A 274 3.97 -11.86 30.12
CA TYR A 274 5.39 -12.23 30.03
C TYR A 274 5.59 -13.63 29.44
N GLN A 275 4.83 -14.64 29.89
CA GLN A 275 4.91 -16.01 29.37
C GLN A 275 4.45 -16.13 27.90
N GLN A 276 3.46 -15.36 27.43
CA GLN A 276 3.08 -15.34 26.01
C GLN A 276 4.12 -14.66 25.10
N VAL A 277 4.99 -13.82 25.65
CA VAL A 277 6.11 -13.22 24.89
C VAL A 277 7.34 -14.14 24.91
N GLN A 278 7.43 -15.07 25.87
CA GLN A 278 8.58 -15.96 26.08
C GLN A 278 8.36 -17.41 25.62
N TYR A 279 7.12 -17.85 25.32
CA TYR A 279 6.83 -19.10 24.61
C TYR A 279 6.79 -18.86 23.09
N ARG A 280 7.97 -18.92 22.46
CA ARG A 280 8.13 -19.14 21.02
C ARG A 280 8.97 -20.39 20.82
N GLU A 281 8.35 -21.56 20.91
CA GLU A 281 8.87 -22.82 20.34
C GLU A 281 7.79 -23.91 20.51
N GLY A 282 7.01 -24.16 19.45
CA GLY A 282 5.97 -25.19 19.43
C GLY A 282 5.00 -24.99 18.26
N GLN A 283 5.08 -25.90 17.29
CA GLN A 283 4.17 -26.17 16.16
C GLN A 283 2.92 -25.27 16.02
N TYR A 284 2.95 -24.37 15.02
CA TYR A 284 1.71 -23.91 14.39
C TYR A 284 1.32 -24.94 13.32
N ASN A 285 0.57 -25.96 13.71
CA ASN A 285 -0.25 -26.70 12.75
C ASN A 285 -1.45 -25.83 12.36
N GLY A 286 -2.13 -26.16 11.26
CA GLY A 286 -3.05 -25.33 10.47
C GLY A 286 -4.10 -24.48 11.22
N LEU A 287 -4.68 -23.57 10.43
CA LEU A 287 -5.58 -22.45 10.75
C LEU A 287 -6.80 -22.67 11.69
N ASP A 288 -6.98 -23.83 12.31
CA ASP A 288 -8.25 -24.18 12.96
C ASP A 288 -8.25 -24.18 14.51
N GLU A 289 -7.10 -24.25 15.21
CA GLU A 289 -7.13 -24.38 16.69
C GLU A 289 -7.05 -23.06 17.50
N ASN A 290 -6.77 -21.90 16.89
CA ASN A 290 -6.48 -20.64 17.60
C ASN A 290 -7.43 -19.44 17.30
N PHE A 291 -8.45 -19.62 16.45
CA PHE A 291 -9.34 -18.51 16.08
C PHE A 291 -10.25 -18.08 17.24
N CYS A 292 -10.87 -19.04 17.94
CA CYS A 292 -11.83 -18.78 19.02
C CYS A 292 -11.22 -18.19 20.30
N THR A 293 -9.90 -18.28 20.46
CA THR A 293 -9.16 -17.78 21.62
C THR A 293 -8.33 -16.54 21.30
N ILE A 294 -8.47 -16.00 20.08
CA ILE A 294 -7.70 -14.86 19.61
C ILE A 294 -7.88 -13.65 20.54
N LYS A 295 -6.77 -12.95 20.80
CA LYS A 295 -6.79 -11.77 21.65
C LYS A 295 -7.49 -10.63 20.92
N ALA A 296 -8.56 -10.10 21.51
CA ALA A 296 -9.34 -9.00 20.93
C ALA A 296 -8.96 -7.59 21.43
N ARG A 297 -8.10 -7.47 22.45
CA ARG A 297 -7.64 -6.16 22.96
C ARG A 297 -6.21 -6.15 23.46
N VAL A 298 -5.55 -4.99 23.39
CA VAL A 298 -4.17 -4.79 23.88
C VAL A 298 -3.94 -3.38 24.38
N ASN A 299 -3.24 -3.25 25.51
CA ASN A 299 -2.92 -1.94 26.07
C ASN A 299 -1.65 -1.36 25.44
N ILE A 300 -1.72 -0.11 24.98
CA ILE A 300 -0.59 0.61 24.37
C ILE A 300 -0.13 1.83 25.17
N GLU A 301 -0.59 1.99 26.42
CA GLU A 301 -0.17 3.08 27.32
C GLU A 301 1.08 2.76 28.13
N ASN A 302 1.41 1.47 28.31
CA ASN A 302 2.53 1.05 29.15
C ASN A 302 3.85 1.71 28.66
N PRO A 303 4.48 2.58 29.47
CA PRO A 303 5.73 3.25 29.11
C PRO A 303 6.84 2.29 28.71
N SER A 304 6.93 1.13 29.38
CA SER A 304 7.98 0.13 29.18
C SER A 304 7.85 -0.63 27.85
N ARG A 305 6.78 -0.38 27.09
CA ARG A 305 6.54 -0.98 25.76
C ARG A 305 6.73 -0.01 24.61
N ALA A 306 7.24 1.19 24.89
CA ALA A 306 7.55 2.15 23.86
C ALA A 306 8.64 1.58 22.92
N ASP A 307 8.40 1.67 21.62
CA ASP A 307 9.38 1.34 20.58
C ASP A 307 10.46 2.40 20.46
N TYR A 308 10.06 3.66 20.67
CA TYR A 308 10.98 4.79 20.70
C TYR A 308 10.75 5.58 21.96
N TYR A 309 11.82 5.83 22.70
CA TYR A 309 11.79 6.58 23.93
C TYR A 309 12.95 7.56 23.99
N ASN A 310 12.62 8.81 24.31
CA ASN A 310 13.57 9.85 24.63
C ASN A 310 13.14 10.48 25.98
N PRO A 311 13.92 10.32 27.06
CA PRO A 311 13.52 10.73 28.40
C PRO A 311 13.27 12.24 28.54
N ARG A 312 13.74 13.06 27.59
CA ARG A 312 13.57 14.52 27.59
C ARG A 312 12.57 15.02 26.53
N ALA A 313 11.97 14.13 25.74
CA ALA A 313 11.11 14.52 24.64
C ALA A 313 9.81 13.72 24.54
N GLY A 314 9.79 12.45 24.94
CA GLY A 314 8.59 11.63 24.91
C GLY A 314 8.79 10.19 24.48
N ARG A 315 7.69 9.54 24.11
CA ARG A 315 7.65 8.13 23.69
C ARG A 315 6.67 7.85 22.56
N ILE A 316 6.92 6.77 21.83
CA ILE A 316 6.07 6.24 20.76
C ILE A 316 5.92 4.73 20.95
N THR A 317 4.69 4.24 20.98
CA THR A 317 4.35 2.81 20.97
C THR A 317 3.59 2.49 19.69
N LEU A 318 4.17 1.68 18.83
CA LEU A 318 3.57 1.16 17.60
C LEU A 318 2.78 -0.11 17.89
N LEU A 319 1.63 -0.23 17.23
CA LEU A 319 0.76 -1.40 17.27
C LEU A 319 0.55 -1.91 15.84
N ASN A 320 1.14 -3.07 15.54
CA ASN A 320 1.05 -3.76 14.25
C ASN A 320 0.63 -5.22 14.43
N ASN A 321 0.43 -5.93 13.32
CA ASN A 321 0.04 -7.34 13.29
C ASN A 321 1.01 -8.30 14.00
N GLN A 322 2.30 -7.97 14.12
CA GLN A 322 3.25 -8.79 14.87
C GLN A 322 2.99 -8.75 16.37
N LYS A 323 2.67 -7.57 16.92
CA LYS A 323 2.32 -7.38 18.33
C LYS A 323 0.88 -7.77 18.67
N PHE A 324 0.00 -7.73 17.66
CA PHE A 324 -1.42 -7.97 17.82
C PHE A 324 -2.00 -8.69 16.58
N PRO A 325 -1.91 -10.03 16.51
CA PRO A 325 -2.20 -10.81 15.29
C PRO A 325 -3.59 -10.62 14.66
N ILE A 326 -4.61 -10.28 15.46
CA ILE A 326 -5.97 -9.99 14.95
C ILE A 326 -5.98 -8.83 13.95
N LEU A 327 -4.96 -7.98 13.94
CA LEU A 327 -4.81 -6.91 12.95
C LEU A 327 -4.61 -7.44 11.52
N ASN A 328 -4.23 -8.70 11.32
CA ASN A 328 -4.24 -9.34 9.99
C ASN A 328 -5.66 -9.49 9.44
N LEU A 329 -6.66 -9.72 10.31
CA LEU A 329 -8.07 -9.82 9.93
C LEU A 329 -8.69 -8.45 9.66
N ILE A 330 -8.29 -7.45 10.45
CA ILE A 330 -8.86 -6.09 10.42
C ILE A 330 -8.20 -5.23 9.34
N GLY A 331 -6.92 -5.45 9.04
CA GLY A 331 -6.17 -4.65 8.07
C GLY A 331 -5.81 -3.25 8.57
N MET A 332 -5.85 -2.99 9.88
CA MET A 332 -5.58 -1.68 10.47
C MET A 332 -4.52 -1.77 11.57
N GLY A 333 -3.86 -0.65 11.86
CA GLY A 333 -2.82 -0.53 12.87
C GLY A 333 -2.95 0.76 13.67
N ALA A 334 -2.11 0.95 14.68
CA ALA A 334 -2.16 2.17 15.49
C ALA A 334 -0.77 2.60 16.00
N ALA A 335 -0.67 3.85 16.45
CA ALA A 335 0.47 4.34 17.19
C ALA A 335 0.01 5.25 18.33
N ARG A 336 0.57 5.05 19.53
CA ARG A 336 0.41 5.93 20.67
C ARG A 336 1.63 6.81 20.81
N VAL A 337 1.42 8.13 20.87
CA VAL A 337 2.52 9.11 20.97
C VAL A 337 2.29 10.04 22.14
N ASN A 338 3.29 10.16 23.00
CA ASN A 338 3.33 11.11 24.11
C ASN A 338 4.56 12.00 23.93
N LEU A 339 4.35 13.28 23.66
CA LEU A 339 5.38 14.30 23.55
C LEU A 339 5.35 15.16 24.82
N TYR A 340 6.52 15.34 25.42
CA TYR A 340 6.69 16.23 26.56
C TYR A 340 6.64 17.70 26.12
N GLN A 341 6.65 18.59 27.10
CA GLN A 341 6.59 20.03 26.89
C GLN A 341 7.58 20.48 25.81
N ASN A 342 7.07 21.21 24.81
CA ASN A 342 7.83 21.78 23.69
C ASN A 342 8.60 20.77 22.82
N ALA A 343 8.41 19.47 23.04
CA ALA A 343 9.12 18.43 22.31
C ALA A 343 8.64 18.37 20.86
N LEU A 344 9.56 18.08 19.95
CA LEU A 344 9.22 17.84 18.54
C LEU A 344 9.11 16.36 18.27
N LEU A 345 8.29 16.00 17.31
CA LEU A 345 8.38 14.71 16.64
C LEU A 345 9.20 14.89 15.37
N SER A 346 10.15 13.99 15.10
CA SER A 346 10.92 13.98 13.84
C SER A 346 9.97 14.15 12.65
N PRO A 347 10.22 15.06 11.70
CA PRO A 347 9.40 15.20 10.51
C PRO A 347 9.34 13.87 9.76
N PHE A 348 8.17 13.46 9.28
CA PHE A 348 8.01 12.17 8.61
C PHE A 348 6.86 12.18 7.61
N TRP A 349 6.80 11.15 6.75
CA TRP A 349 5.58 10.80 6.00
C TRP A 349 5.19 9.34 6.24
N ASN A 350 3.88 9.05 6.14
CA ASN A 350 3.38 7.67 6.19
C ASN A 350 3.54 7.04 4.81
N ILE A 351 4.19 5.87 4.74
CA ILE A 351 4.55 5.24 3.46
C ILE A 351 3.38 4.48 2.86
N ASN A 352 2.63 3.74 3.69
CA ASN A 352 1.64 2.76 3.25
C ASN A 352 0.27 2.94 3.92
N ALA A 353 0.00 4.11 4.52
CA ALA A 353 -1.23 4.34 5.28
C ALA A 353 -1.68 5.80 5.28
N HIS A 354 -3.00 6.01 5.33
CA HIS A 354 -3.58 7.21 5.92
C HIS A 354 -3.46 7.15 7.44
N SER A 355 -3.49 8.30 8.10
CA SER A 355 -3.39 8.39 9.56
C SER A 355 -4.50 9.27 10.11
N VAL A 356 -5.35 8.69 10.95
CA VAL A 356 -6.37 9.39 11.72
C VAL A 356 -5.79 9.73 13.08
N VAL A 357 -5.40 10.99 13.29
CA VAL A 357 -4.77 11.46 14.53
C VAL A 357 -5.83 12.07 15.44
N TYR A 358 -5.98 11.55 16.65
CA TYR A 358 -6.91 12.07 17.66
C TYR A 358 -6.14 12.53 18.91
N ILE A 359 -6.28 13.80 19.29
CA ILE A 359 -5.60 14.36 20.48
C ILE A 359 -6.34 13.94 21.75
N ILE A 360 -5.64 13.24 22.62
CA ILE A 360 -6.16 12.71 23.89
C ILE A 360 -6.01 13.74 25.00
N GLN A 361 -4.85 14.40 25.07
CA GLN A 361 -4.52 15.38 26.10
C GLN A 361 -3.50 16.39 25.59
N GLY A 362 -3.58 17.63 26.06
CA GLY A 362 -2.64 18.68 25.71
C GLY A 362 -2.90 19.26 24.32
N SER A 363 -1.86 19.79 23.69
CA SER A 363 -1.98 20.38 22.35
C SER A 363 -0.66 20.34 21.58
N ALA A 364 -0.75 20.36 20.26
CA ALA A 364 0.41 20.38 19.39
C ALA A 364 0.21 21.24 18.16
N ARG A 365 1.22 22.05 17.82
CA ARG A 365 1.34 22.68 16.52
C ARG A 365 1.68 21.63 15.47
N VAL A 366 0.88 21.57 14.42
CA VAL A 366 1.03 20.62 13.32
C VAL A 366 1.10 21.37 12.00
N GLN A 367 2.04 20.97 11.14
CA GLN A 367 2.10 21.38 9.75
C GLN A 367 2.12 20.16 8.85
N VAL A 368 1.33 20.18 7.77
CA VAL A 368 1.27 19.10 6.78
C VAL A 368 1.55 19.67 5.39
N ALA A 369 2.45 19.05 4.65
CA ALA A 369 2.85 19.43 3.30
C ALA A 369 2.48 18.35 2.29
N ASN A 370 1.92 18.77 1.15
CA ASN A 370 1.55 17.87 0.04
C ASN A 370 2.71 17.68 -0.97
N ASN A 371 2.44 16.92 -2.04
CA ASN A 371 3.42 16.60 -3.08
C ASN A 371 3.86 17.82 -3.93
N GLN A 372 3.18 18.96 -3.81
CA GLN A 372 3.55 20.22 -4.48
C GLN A 372 4.42 21.12 -3.59
N GLY A 373 4.76 20.68 -2.37
CA GLY A 373 5.47 21.50 -1.40
C GLY A 373 4.63 22.64 -0.85
N ARG A 374 3.29 22.52 -0.87
CA ARG A 374 2.36 23.47 -0.28
C ARG A 374 1.97 23.01 1.12
N THR A 375 1.90 23.95 2.06
CA THR A 375 1.32 23.72 3.38
C THR A 375 -0.18 23.55 3.26
N VAL A 376 -0.68 22.33 3.42
CA VAL A 376 -2.12 22.04 3.39
C VAL A 376 -2.74 22.06 4.80
N PHE A 377 -1.96 21.91 5.87
CA PHE A 377 -2.41 22.17 7.23
C PHE A 377 -1.35 23.00 7.96
N ASN A 378 -1.78 24.01 8.71
CA ASN A 378 -0.94 24.76 9.65
C ASN A 378 -1.81 25.27 10.79
N GLY A 379 -1.71 24.66 11.96
CA GLY A 379 -2.56 24.99 13.10
C GLY A 379 -2.16 24.26 14.36
N VAL A 380 -2.84 24.58 15.45
CA VAL A 380 -2.71 23.87 16.73
C VAL A 380 -3.88 22.89 16.84
N LEU A 381 -3.58 21.62 17.10
CA LEU A 381 -4.58 20.63 17.45
C LEU A 381 -4.72 20.57 18.98
N HIS A 382 -5.96 20.63 19.44
CA HIS A 382 -6.34 20.59 20.85
C HIS A 382 -6.98 19.25 21.21
N GLN A 383 -7.02 18.95 22.51
CA GLN A 383 -7.71 17.77 23.04
C GLN A 383 -9.12 17.62 22.48
N GLY A 384 -9.47 16.40 22.06
CA GLY A 384 -10.77 16.08 21.45
C GLY A 384 -10.82 16.28 19.94
N GLN A 385 -9.85 17.00 19.36
CA GLN A 385 -9.80 17.24 17.91
C GLN A 385 -9.11 16.09 17.17
N LEU A 386 -9.55 15.92 15.93
CA LEU A 386 -9.06 14.92 14.99
C LEU A 386 -8.45 15.58 13.75
N LEU A 387 -7.36 15.02 13.22
CA LEU A 387 -6.78 15.40 11.93
C LEU A 387 -6.50 14.16 11.09
N ILE A 388 -6.95 14.17 9.85
CA ILE A 388 -6.61 13.14 8.86
C ILE A 388 -5.36 13.58 8.12
N ILE A 389 -4.33 12.73 8.13
CA ILE A 389 -3.09 12.92 7.38
C ILE A 389 -3.05 11.87 6.27
N PRO A 390 -3.20 12.26 4.99
CA PRO A 390 -3.16 11.31 3.89
C PRO A 390 -1.79 10.64 3.74
N GLN A 391 -1.76 9.48 3.08
CA GLN A 391 -0.52 8.78 2.72
C GLN A 391 0.47 9.74 2.03
N ASN A 392 1.76 9.57 2.31
CA ASN A 392 2.89 10.32 1.75
C ASN A 392 2.92 11.83 2.01
N HIS A 393 1.92 12.43 2.65
CA HIS A 393 2.02 13.82 3.09
C HIS A 393 3.05 13.93 4.21
N ALA A 394 3.96 14.90 4.09
CA ALA A 394 4.98 15.14 5.09
C ALA A 394 4.37 15.94 6.25
N VAL A 395 4.69 15.57 7.49
CA VAL A 395 4.14 16.20 8.69
C VAL A 395 5.24 16.54 9.70
N ILE A 396 5.12 17.71 10.32
CA ILE A 396 5.86 18.09 11.53
C ILE A 396 4.86 18.32 12.67
N LYS A 397 5.21 17.81 13.86
CA LYS A 397 4.43 18.05 15.08
C LYS A 397 5.35 18.56 16.18
N LYS A 398 4.94 19.62 16.87
CA LYS A 398 5.59 20.15 18.07
C LYS A 398 4.56 20.27 19.17
N ALA A 399 4.81 19.66 20.30
CA ALA A 399 3.96 19.83 21.48
C ALA A 399 4.03 21.26 21.98
N GLU A 400 2.92 21.77 22.49
CA GLU A 400 2.88 23.06 23.17
C GLU A 400 3.41 22.92 24.63
N HIS A 401 3.25 23.98 25.42
CA HIS A 401 3.79 24.06 26.78
C HIS A 401 3.27 22.96 27.73
N ASN A 402 2.07 22.43 27.51
CA ASN A 402 1.44 21.38 28.32
C ASN A 402 1.74 19.95 27.83
N GLY A 403 2.64 19.80 26.84
CA GLY A 403 2.87 18.52 26.17
C GLY A 403 1.70 18.12 25.26
N CYS A 404 1.82 16.96 24.61
CA CYS A 404 0.78 16.44 23.75
C CYS A 404 0.73 14.92 23.77
N GLN A 405 -0.45 14.37 24.00
CA GLN A 405 -0.73 12.95 23.95
C GLN A 405 -1.78 12.68 22.88
N TYR A 406 -1.49 11.78 21.94
CA TYR A 406 -2.42 11.43 20.88
C TYR A 406 -2.31 9.96 20.49
N VAL A 407 -3.39 9.44 19.90
CA VAL A 407 -3.42 8.16 19.21
C VAL A 407 -3.56 8.41 17.70
N ALA A 408 -2.87 7.62 16.90
CA ALA A 408 -2.95 7.64 15.45
C ALA A 408 -3.37 6.26 14.96
N ILE A 409 -4.61 6.13 14.48
CA ILE A 409 -5.10 4.90 13.85
C ILE A 409 -4.78 4.96 12.35
N LYS A 410 -4.33 3.84 11.79
CA LYS A 410 -3.76 3.75 10.44
C LYS A 410 -4.47 2.66 9.64
N THR A 411 -4.71 2.96 8.36
CA THR A 411 -5.44 2.11 7.39
C THR A 411 -4.59 0.96 6.83
N ILE A 412 -3.67 0.44 7.63
CA ILE A 412 -2.88 -0.76 7.32
C ILE A 412 -2.40 -1.42 8.61
N SER A 413 -2.29 -2.75 8.62
CA SER A 413 -1.92 -3.55 9.79
C SER A 413 -0.45 -3.50 10.18
N ASP A 414 0.45 -3.13 9.26
CA ASP A 414 1.88 -2.92 9.53
C ASP A 414 2.32 -1.53 9.02
N PRO A 415 1.99 -0.46 9.76
CA PRO A 415 2.21 0.89 9.31
C PRO A 415 3.69 1.29 9.37
N THR A 416 4.21 1.78 8.24
CA THR A 416 5.60 2.23 8.12
C THR A 416 5.67 3.74 7.85
N VAL A 417 6.71 4.38 8.39
CA VAL A 417 6.97 5.82 8.23
C VAL A 417 8.41 6.06 7.82
N SER A 418 8.63 7.05 6.97
CA SER A 418 9.97 7.53 6.64
C SER A 418 10.27 8.82 7.40
N ARG A 419 11.31 8.80 8.23
CA ARG A 419 11.74 9.96 9.03
C ARG A 419 12.72 10.81 8.23
N VAL A 420 12.54 12.13 8.29
CA VAL A 420 13.39 13.11 7.63
C VAL A 420 14.70 13.31 8.37
N ALA A 421 14.64 13.42 9.70
CA ALA A 421 15.78 13.68 10.57
C ALA A 421 15.88 12.69 11.73
N GLY A 422 17.03 12.65 12.38
CA GLY A 422 17.32 11.75 13.49
C GLY A 422 18.08 10.49 13.07
N LYS A 423 18.20 9.55 14.01
CA LYS A 423 18.73 8.20 13.78
C LYS A 423 17.87 7.46 12.75
N ASN A 424 18.52 6.83 11.78
CA ASN A 424 17.90 6.09 10.66
C ASN A 424 16.96 6.95 9.78
N SER A 425 17.26 8.25 9.68
CA SER A 425 16.52 9.17 8.83
C SER A 425 17.02 9.19 7.40
N ILE A 426 16.19 9.67 6.48
CA ILE A 426 16.56 9.78 5.07
C ILE A 426 17.71 10.74 4.83
N LEU A 427 17.77 11.87 5.52
CA LEU A 427 18.90 12.79 5.36
C LEU A 427 20.20 12.11 5.78
N ARG A 428 20.18 11.31 6.86
CA ARG A 428 21.33 10.50 7.24
C ARG A 428 21.65 9.41 6.20
N ALA A 429 20.64 8.79 5.61
CA ALA A 429 20.82 7.71 4.64
C ALA A 429 21.32 8.18 3.26
N LEU A 430 21.21 9.46 2.92
CA LEU A 430 21.71 10.02 1.67
C LEU A 430 23.22 10.32 1.74
N PRO A 431 24.01 10.03 0.69
CA PRO A 431 25.41 10.46 0.63
C PRO A 431 25.54 11.98 0.74
N VAL A 432 26.60 12.47 1.40
CA VAL A 432 26.82 13.93 1.58
C VAL A 432 26.81 14.64 0.23
N ASP A 433 27.43 14.06 -0.80
CA ASP A 433 27.50 14.68 -2.12
C ASP A 433 26.15 14.76 -2.86
N VAL A 434 25.21 13.84 -2.56
CA VAL A 434 23.84 13.96 -3.07
C VAL A 434 23.15 15.16 -2.42
N ILE A 435 23.33 15.36 -1.11
CA ILE A 435 22.74 16.48 -0.35
C ILE A 435 23.34 17.81 -0.81
N THR A 436 24.67 17.94 -0.90
CA THR A 436 25.33 19.20 -1.28
C THR A 436 24.89 19.67 -2.65
N ASN A 437 24.85 18.78 -3.64
CA ASN A 437 24.44 19.11 -5.00
C ASN A 437 22.94 19.38 -5.08
N ALA A 438 22.12 18.60 -4.39
CA ALA A 438 20.67 18.76 -4.39
C ALA A 438 20.23 20.11 -3.79
N TYR A 439 20.82 20.53 -2.67
CA TYR A 439 20.40 21.75 -1.94
C TYR A 439 21.32 22.97 -2.09
N ARG A 440 22.46 22.84 -2.79
CA ARG A 440 23.49 23.90 -2.93
C ARG A 440 24.01 24.39 -1.57
N ILE A 441 24.32 23.44 -0.70
CA ILE A 441 24.91 23.68 0.61
C ILE A 441 26.34 23.15 0.67
N SER A 442 27.16 23.68 1.58
CA SER A 442 28.52 23.19 1.78
C SER A 442 28.51 21.76 2.32
N ARG A 443 29.63 21.03 2.17
CA ARG A 443 29.78 19.70 2.78
C ARG A 443 29.61 19.73 4.29
N ASP A 444 30.05 20.78 4.96
CA ASP A 444 29.90 20.90 6.41
C ASP A 444 28.44 21.21 6.81
N GLU A 445 27.72 22.01 6.03
CA GLU A 445 26.27 22.18 6.21
C GLU A 445 25.53 20.86 6.01
N ALA A 446 25.88 20.08 4.99
CA ALA A 446 25.30 18.76 4.74
C ALA A 446 25.60 17.77 5.87
N ARG A 447 26.84 17.73 6.38
CA ARG A 447 27.21 16.90 7.54
C ARG A 447 26.44 17.30 8.80
N ARG A 448 26.32 18.60 9.07
CA ARG A 448 25.50 19.12 10.19
C ARG A 448 24.04 18.71 10.03
N LEU A 449 23.48 18.82 8.83
CA LEU A 449 22.12 18.39 8.53
C LEU A 449 21.89 16.90 8.85
N LYS A 450 22.87 16.04 8.57
CA LYS A 450 22.82 14.61 8.90
C LYS A 450 22.96 14.35 10.41
N ASN A 451 23.86 15.09 11.07
CA ASN A 451 24.39 14.69 12.37
C ASN A 451 23.85 15.49 13.57
N ASN A 452 23.23 16.66 13.37
CA ASN A 452 22.80 17.53 14.47
C ASN A 452 21.68 16.93 15.36
N ARG A 453 21.01 15.86 14.90
CA ARG A 453 20.01 15.08 15.62
C ARG A 453 20.35 13.57 15.62
N ALA A 454 21.60 13.21 15.31
CA ALA A 454 22.01 11.84 15.01
C ALA A 454 21.65 10.80 16.10
N ASP A 455 21.62 11.24 17.35
CA ASP A 455 21.41 10.35 18.51
C ASP A 455 19.95 10.26 18.93
N GLU A 456 19.05 11.03 18.30
CA GLU A 456 17.63 11.07 18.64
C GLU A 456 16.80 10.26 17.63
N ILE A 457 15.80 9.52 18.10
CA ILE A 457 14.89 8.74 17.24
C ILE A 457 13.44 8.97 17.66
N GLY A 458 12.59 9.33 16.69
CA GLY A 458 11.19 9.64 16.98
C GLY A 458 11.05 11.00 17.69
N PRO A 459 10.80 11.06 19.02
CA PRO A 459 10.71 12.33 19.75
C PRO A 459 12.07 13.02 19.93
N PHE A 460 12.10 14.32 19.68
CA PHE A 460 13.25 15.21 19.75
C PHE A 460 13.12 16.21 20.89
N THR A 461 14.25 16.42 21.56
CA THR A 461 14.38 17.38 22.64
C THR A 461 14.16 18.81 22.15
N PRO A 462 13.42 19.63 22.92
CA PRO A 462 13.23 21.05 22.61
C PRO A 462 14.57 21.78 22.56
N ARG A 463 14.68 22.81 21.71
CA ARG A 463 15.87 23.68 21.72
C ARG A 463 15.71 24.74 22.80
N PHE A 464 16.70 24.91 23.68
CA PHE A 464 16.81 26.12 24.48
C PHE A 464 17.35 27.24 23.58
N PRO A 465 16.71 28.43 23.51
CA PRO A 465 17.25 29.53 22.72
C PRO A 465 18.64 29.91 23.25
N GLN A 466 19.67 29.70 22.44
CA GLN A 466 20.94 30.42 22.63
C GLN A 466 20.63 31.90 22.44
N LYS A 467 20.95 32.73 23.45
CA LYS A 467 20.87 34.19 23.37
C LYS A 467 21.47 34.64 22.03
N SER A 468 20.65 35.28 21.20
CA SER A 468 21.04 35.85 19.93
C SER A 468 22.21 36.82 20.15
N GLN A 469 23.42 36.44 19.74
CA GLN A 469 24.41 37.44 19.39
C GLN A 469 23.90 38.15 18.14
N ARG A 470 23.72 39.47 18.29
CA ARG A 470 23.25 40.40 17.25
C ARG A 470 23.99 40.15 15.94
N GLY A 471 23.25 39.82 14.90
CA GLY A 471 23.76 39.78 13.53
C GLY A 471 23.92 41.20 12.99
N TYR A 472 25.10 41.51 12.47
CA TYR A 472 25.28 42.63 11.55
C TYR A 472 24.60 42.27 10.22
N GLN A 473 23.74 43.19 9.78
CA GLN A 473 22.94 43.12 8.58
C GLN A 473 23.82 43.59 7.41
N PHE A 474 24.25 42.69 6.52
CA PHE A 474 24.84 43.07 5.24
C PHE A 474 23.74 43.18 4.18
N LEU A 475 23.68 44.35 3.57
CA LEU A 475 22.80 44.70 2.46
C LEU A 475 23.12 43.83 1.24
N THR A 476 22.06 43.39 0.57
CA THR A 476 22.11 42.69 -0.72
C THR A 476 21.91 43.73 -1.82
N GLU A 477 22.91 43.92 -2.67
CA GLU A 477 22.72 44.55 -3.97
C GLU A 477 22.56 43.45 -5.02
N GLY A 478 21.43 43.49 -5.71
CA GLY A 478 21.17 42.68 -6.89
C GLY A 478 21.69 43.36 -8.13
N LEU A 479 22.27 42.58 -9.04
CA LEU A 479 22.34 42.92 -10.45
C LEU A 479 21.94 41.69 -11.27
N SER A 480 20.82 41.86 -11.97
CA SER A 480 20.35 41.06 -13.08
C SER A 480 21.24 41.33 -14.29
N LEU A 481 21.74 40.29 -14.95
CA LEU A 481 22.19 40.38 -16.34
C LEU A 481 21.54 39.22 -17.12
N ILE A 482 20.63 39.63 -17.99
CA ILE A 482 20.02 38.85 -19.06
C ILE A 482 21.11 38.60 -20.12
N GLY A 483 21.35 37.34 -20.45
CA GLY A 483 22.18 36.92 -21.57
C GLY A 483 21.49 35.78 -22.31
N ILE A 484 21.01 36.09 -23.50
CA ILE A 484 20.46 35.17 -24.50
C ILE A 484 21.60 34.32 -25.07
N PHE A 485 21.43 33.00 -25.17
CA PHE A 485 21.99 32.20 -26.27
C PHE A 485 21.18 30.92 -26.49
N GLU A 486 21.23 30.45 -27.73
CA GLU A 486 20.26 29.66 -28.47
C GLU A 486 20.33 28.14 -28.31
N ARG A 487 19.20 27.54 -28.67
CA ARG A 487 18.97 26.24 -29.36
C ARG A 487 19.81 25.03 -28.93
N LEU A 488 19.13 24.10 -28.27
CA LEU A 488 19.30 22.66 -28.51
C LEU A 488 17.94 22.04 -28.80
N GLN A 489 17.96 21.10 -29.76
CA GLN A 489 16.83 20.49 -30.44
C GLN A 489 15.82 19.83 -29.48
N ALA A 490 14.53 20.05 -29.77
CA ALA A 490 13.44 19.32 -29.16
C ALA A 490 13.48 17.85 -29.62
N PHE A 491 13.66 16.93 -28.68
CA PHE A 491 13.25 15.54 -28.86
C PHE A 491 11.80 15.41 -28.39
N GLU A 492 10.95 14.78 -29.20
CA GLU A 492 9.57 14.47 -28.84
C GLU A 492 9.52 13.67 -27.52
N PRO A 493 8.85 14.16 -26.47
CA PRO A 493 8.57 13.33 -25.31
C PRO A 493 7.40 12.39 -25.65
N LEU A 494 7.63 11.08 -25.52
CA LEU A 494 6.53 10.12 -25.37
C LEU A 494 5.63 10.61 -24.23
N GLN A 495 4.38 10.88 -24.58
CA GLN A 495 3.34 11.40 -23.70
C GLN A 495 3.18 10.49 -22.47
N ASN A 496 2.84 11.07 -21.31
CA ASN A 496 2.35 10.30 -20.17
C ASN A 496 1.03 9.62 -20.58
N VAL A 497 1.09 8.38 -21.07
CA VAL A 497 -0.11 7.62 -21.41
C VAL A 497 -0.67 7.04 -20.11
N ARG A 498 -1.78 7.61 -19.63
CA ARG A 498 -2.63 6.93 -18.63
C ARG A 498 -3.47 5.92 -19.39
N SER A 499 -3.37 4.66 -19.02
CA SER A 499 -4.10 3.58 -19.66
C SER A 499 -5.30 3.14 -18.82
N GLU A 500 -6.30 2.53 -19.48
CA GLU A 500 -7.38 1.82 -18.80
C GLU A 500 -6.84 0.67 -17.91
N ALA A 501 -5.62 0.19 -18.19
CA ALA A 501 -4.91 -0.82 -17.41
C ALA A 501 -4.28 -0.30 -16.10
N GLY A 502 -4.50 0.97 -15.73
CA GLY A 502 -4.03 1.48 -14.43
C GLY A 502 -2.52 1.68 -14.32
N THR A 503 -1.83 1.96 -15.41
CA THR A 503 -0.37 2.16 -15.40
C THR A 503 0.02 3.56 -15.88
N VAL A 504 1.18 4.04 -15.40
CA VAL A 504 1.84 5.27 -15.85
C VAL A 504 3.25 4.94 -16.28
N VAL A 505 3.65 5.42 -17.46
CA VAL A 505 4.98 5.16 -18.03
C VAL A 505 5.72 6.48 -18.21
N ILE A 506 6.97 6.53 -17.76
CA ILE A 506 7.84 7.71 -17.89
C ILE A 506 9.19 7.25 -18.47
N ARG A 507 9.53 7.73 -19.66
CA ARG A 507 10.89 7.56 -20.22
C ARG A 507 11.77 8.72 -19.72
N ARG A 508 12.92 8.42 -19.13
CA ARG A 508 13.88 9.43 -18.66
C ARG A 508 15.22 9.27 -19.36
N VAL A 509 15.83 10.41 -19.68
CA VAL A 509 17.20 10.50 -20.18
C VAL A 509 18.01 11.31 -19.16
N ILE A 510 19.05 10.69 -18.61
CA ILE A 510 19.97 11.34 -17.66
C ILE A 510 21.30 11.54 -18.39
N GLN A 511 21.63 12.79 -18.70
CA GLN A 511 22.89 13.16 -19.35
C GLN A 511 24.09 12.80 -18.48
N LEU A 512 25.29 12.81 -19.06
CA LEU A 512 26.53 12.58 -18.31
C LEU A 512 26.60 13.53 -17.11
N GLN A 513 27.06 13.01 -15.95
CA GLN A 513 27.10 13.74 -14.68
C GLN A 513 25.74 14.30 -14.24
N GLY A 514 24.64 13.80 -14.82
CA GLY A 514 23.29 14.13 -14.42
C GLY A 514 22.89 13.36 -13.16
N LEU A 515 22.38 14.07 -12.16
CA LEU A 515 21.78 13.54 -10.95
C LEU A 515 20.27 13.77 -10.99
N LEU A 516 19.51 12.69 -11.09
CA LEU A 516 18.10 12.68 -10.76
C LEU A 516 17.96 12.87 -9.25
N ILE A 517 17.43 14.03 -8.85
CA ILE A 517 17.40 14.43 -7.44
C ILE A 517 16.49 13.52 -6.58
N PRO A 518 16.80 13.37 -5.27
CA PRO A 518 16.06 12.50 -4.37
C PRO A 518 14.55 12.77 -4.35
N ARG A 519 13.76 11.70 -4.46
CA ARG A 519 12.29 11.74 -4.50
C ARG A 519 11.67 10.42 -4.07
N TYR A 520 10.38 10.42 -3.78
CA TYR A 520 9.56 9.22 -3.56
C TYR A 520 8.19 9.35 -4.27
N ALA A 521 7.43 8.26 -4.37
CA ALA A 521 6.13 8.25 -5.04
C ALA A 521 5.06 7.49 -4.25
N ASN A 522 3.78 7.77 -4.51
CA ASN A 522 2.65 7.03 -3.93
C ASN A 522 2.33 5.69 -4.60
N THR A 523 2.89 5.46 -5.78
CA THR A 523 2.68 4.23 -6.54
C THR A 523 3.96 3.41 -6.56
N PRO A 524 3.89 2.09 -6.40
CA PRO A 524 5.05 1.25 -6.63
C PRO A 524 5.43 1.27 -8.11
N GLY A 525 6.71 1.06 -8.41
CA GLY A 525 7.18 1.07 -9.77
C GLY A 525 8.40 0.21 -10.03
N MET A 526 8.66 0.03 -11.31
CA MET A 526 9.77 -0.72 -11.86
C MET A 526 10.50 0.13 -12.91
N VAL A 527 11.82 0.10 -12.91
CA VAL A 527 12.67 0.80 -13.87
C VAL A 527 13.46 -0.21 -14.67
N TYR A 528 13.34 -0.16 -15.99
CA TYR A 528 14.21 -0.89 -16.91
C TYR A 528 15.27 0.07 -17.48
N ILE A 529 16.55 -0.25 -17.27
CA ILE A 529 17.67 0.52 -17.83
C ILE A 529 17.88 0.08 -19.28
N ILE A 530 17.40 0.88 -20.23
CA ILE A 530 17.52 0.62 -21.67
C ILE A 530 18.97 0.82 -22.13
N GLN A 531 19.64 1.86 -21.64
CA GLN A 531 21.00 2.22 -22.03
C GLN A 531 21.73 2.92 -20.89
N GLY A 532 23.06 2.78 -20.89
CA GLY A 532 23.96 3.51 -20.00
C GLY A 532 24.23 2.76 -18.68
N ARG A 533 25.01 3.40 -17.82
CA ARG A 533 25.34 2.90 -16.48
C ARG A 533 25.42 4.06 -15.50
N GLY A 534 25.30 3.76 -14.22
CA GLY A 534 25.29 4.77 -13.20
C GLY A 534 25.35 4.23 -11.79
N SER A 535 25.25 5.16 -10.84
CA SER A 535 25.07 4.89 -9.42
C SER A 535 23.65 5.28 -9.00
N MET A 536 23.05 4.52 -8.12
CA MET A 536 21.74 4.82 -7.53
C MET A 536 21.72 4.49 -6.04
N GLY A 537 20.78 5.09 -5.32
CA GLY A 537 20.50 4.73 -3.94
C GLY A 537 19.00 4.65 -3.70
N LEU A 538 18.58 3.69 -2.88
CA LEU A 538 17.26 3.67 -2.25
C LEU A 538 17.44 3.81 -0.75
N THR A 539 16.51 4.50 -0.11
CA THR A 539 16.49 4.63 1.35
C THR A 539 15.33 3.86 1.94
N PHE A 540 15.62 2.68 2.48
CA PHE A 540 14.65 1.91 3.24
C PHE A 540 14.51 2.48 4.66
N PRO A 541 13.30 2.87 5.08
CA PRO A 541 13.06 3.40 6.42
C PRO A 541 13.42 2.38 7.50
N GLY A 542 13.95 2.86 8.61
CA GLY A 542 14.34 2.00 9.74
C GLY A 542 15.73 1.39 9.60
N CYS A 543 16.25 1.25 8.37
CA CYS A 543 17.56 0.68 8.12
C CYS A 543 18.71 1.62 8.53
N PRO A 544 19.74 1.13 9.24
CA PRO A 544 20.91 1.92 9.58
C PRO A 544 21.73 2.28 8.34
N ALA A 545 22.61 3.27 8.46
CA ALA A 545 23.63 3.51 7.45
C ALA A 545 24.57 2.29 7.40
N THR A 546 24.70 1.66 6.24
CA THR A 546 25.46 0.41 6.06
C THR A 546 26.91 0.63 5.69
N TYR A 547 27.27 1.85 5.27
CA TYR A 547 28.66 2.24 5.06
C TYR A 547 29.06 3.23 6.15
N GLN A 548 30.01 2.81 6.99
CA GLN A 548 30.79 3.64 7.89
C GLN A 548 32.25 3.46 7.49
N GLN A 549 33.00 4.54 7.36
CA GLN A 549 34.42 4.44 7.05
C GLN A 549 35.15 3.71 8.19
N GLN A 550 35.66 2.49 7.96
CA GLN A 550 36.54 1.78 8.89
C GLN A 550 37.87 2.52 8.98
N SER A 551 38.13 3.22 10.09
CA SER A 551 39.45 3.74 10.44
C SER A 551 40.18 2.80 11.42
N GLN A 552 40.20 1.48 11.18
CA GLN A 552 40.75 0.53 12.15
C GLN A 552 41.72 -0.54 11.64
N GLN A 553 42.27 -0.46 10.43
CA GLN A 553 43.24 -1.50 9.98
C GLN A 553 44.67 -1.07 9.68
N PHE A 554 45.07 0.18 9.87
CA PHE A 554 46.50 0.55 9.85
C PHE A 554 46.79 1.67 10.84
N LEU A 555 47.06 1.32 12.10
CA LEU A 555 47.69 2.21 13.08
C LEU A 555 49.18 1.85 13.15
N PHE A 556 49.99 2.54 12.34
CA PHE A 556 51.37 2.81 12.73
C PHE A 556 51.34 3.91 13.79
N GLN A 557 52.13 3.71 14.83
CA GLN A 557 52.23 4.60 15.98
C GLN A 557 52.69 6.00 15.58
N GLY A 558 52.03 7.00 16.15
CA GLY A 558 52.53 8.36 16.28
C GLY A 558 52.19 9.28 15.11
N GLU A 559 51.05 9.96 15.20
CA GLU A 559 50.91 11.39 14.88
C GLU A 559 49.48 11.89 15.17
N SER A 560 49.36 13.20 15.40
CA SER A 560 48.29 13.87 16.13
C SER A 560 46.84 13.62 15.67
N GLN A 561 45.92 13.59 16.65
CA GLN A 561 44.47 13.58 16.43
C GLN A 561 44.00 14.91 15.80
N SER A 562 43.87 14.97 14.47
CA SER A 562 43.04 15.98 13.83
C SER A 562 42.31 15.44 12.59
N GLN A 563 40.97 15.57 12.64
CA GLN A 563 39.97 15.32 11.57
C GLN A 563 39.84 13.90 11.00
N LYS A 564 39.15 13.04 11.76
CA LYS A 564 38.52 11.80 11.24
C LYS A 564 37.23 12.17 10.49
N PHE A 565 37.21 11.98 9.17
CA PHE A 565 36.05 12.18 8.31
C PHE A 565 35.20 10.90 8.24
N ILE A 566 33.87 11.00 8.43
CA ILE A 566 32.95 9.85 8.34
C ILE A 566 31.70 10.33 7.58
N ASP A 567 31.51 9.91 6.32
CA ASP A 567 30.19 9.95 5.68
C ASP A 567 29.50 8.61 5.93
N GLU A 568 28.27 8.64 6.43
CA GLU A 568 27.46 7.46 6.69
C GLU A 568 26.24 7.45 5.78
N HIS A 569 26.02 6.42 4.97
CA HIS A 569 24.83 6.32 4.12
C HIS A 569 24.38 4.87 3.94
N GLN A 570 23.16 4.67 3.45
CA GLN A 570 22.70 3.33 3.04
C GLN A 570 23.41 2.88 1.76
N LYS A 571 23.27 1.59 1.43
CA LYS A 571 23.98 0.95 0.32
C LYS A 571 23.73 1.65 -1.02
N ILE A 572 24.81 1.95 -1.74
CA ILE A 572 24.78 2.47 -3.10
C ILE A 572 24.86 1.28 -4.05
N HIS A 573 24.03 1.30 -5.08
CA HIS A 573 23.99 0.28 -6.11
C HIS A 573 24.51 0.85 -7.43
N GLN A 574 25.40 0.11 -8.09
CA GLN A 574 25.72 0.36 -9.50
C GLN A 574 24.63 -0.27 -10.37
N PHE A 575 24.17 0.44 -11.38
CA PHE A 575 23.24 -0.06 -12.39
C PHE A 575 23.86 0.03 -13.78
N ARG A 576 23.40 -0.81 -14.70
CA ARG A 576 23.80 -0.85 -16.10
C ARG A 576 22.64 -1.24 -17.01
N GLN A 577 22.84 -1.14 -18.32
CA GLN A 577 21.91 -1.62 -19.32
C GLN A 577 21.43 -3.05 -19.02
N GLY A 578 20.12 -3.25 -19.13
CA GLY A 578 19.44 -4.51 -18.84
C GLY A 578 19.04 -4.69 -17.39
N ASP A 579 19.40 -3.78 -16.49
CA ASP A 579 18.97 -3.87 -15.10
C ASP A 579 17.48 -3.50 -14.95
N ILE A 580 16.77 -4.35 -14.21
CA ILE A 580 15.48 -4.06 -13.59
C ILE A 580 15.74 -3.55 -12.18
N VAL A 581 15.27 -2.35 -11.88
CA VAL A 581 15.35 -1.72 -10.56
C VAL A 581 13.94 -1.56 -10.01
N VAL A 582 13.75 -1.91 -8.74
CA VAL A 582 12.44 -1.89 -8.08
C VAL A 582 12.32 -0.68 -7.16
N LEU A 583 11.22 0.06 -7.29
CA LEU A 583 10.91 1.28 -6.55
C LEU A 583 9.63 1.09 -5.73
N PRO A 584 9.72 0.65 -4.45
CA PRO A 584 8.56 0.55 -3.59
C PRO A 584 7.90 1.90 -3.31
N THR A 585 6.60 1.90 -3.04
CA THR A 585 5.86 3.09 -2.60
C THR A 585 6.53 3.76 -1.41
N GLY A 586 6.59 5.10 -1.41
CA GLY A 586 7.10 5.92 -0.31
C GLY A 586 8.59 5.79 -0.01
N VAL A 587 9.31 4.89 -0.68
CA VAL A 587 10.77 4.72 -0.58
C VAL A 587 11.46 5.75 -1.47
N ALA A 588 12.36 6.51 -0.87
CA ALA A 588 13.07 7.55 -1.59
C ALA A 588 14.24 6.98 -2.38
N HIS A 589 14.46 7.54 -3.57
CA HIS A 589 15.50 7.10 -4.48
C HIS A 589 16.12 8.26 -5.27
N TRP A 590 17.32 8.03 -5.80
CA TRP A 590 18.03 8.94 -6.71
C TRP A 590 18.88 8.11 -7.70
N PHE A 591 19.16 8.69 -8.86
CA PHE A 591 19.96 8.08 -9.93
C PHE A 591 21.01 9.07 -10.42
N TYR A 592 22.25 8.63 -10.59
CA TYR A 592 23.35 9.43 -11.06
C TYR A 592 24.03 8.75 -12.24
N ASN A 593 24.22 9.48 -13.33
CA ASN A 593 24.98 9.01 -14.47
C ASN A 593 26.47 9.30 -14.26
N ASP A 594 27.23 8.28 -13.88
CA ASP A 594 28.69 8.28 -13.85
C ASP A 594 29.32 7.53 -15.04
N GLY A 595 28.51 7.18 -16.03
CA GLY A 595 28.95 6.61 -17.29
C GLY A 595 29.44 7.65 -18.29
N ASP A 596 29.85 7.13 -19.44
CA ASP A 596 30.32 7.84 -20.64
C ASP A 596 29.22 8.06 -21.69
N THR A 597 28.02 7.55 -21.44
CA THR A 597 26.86 7.67 -22.32
C THR A 597 25.63 8.12 -21.54
N PRO A 598 24.66 8.79 -22.17
CA PRO A 598 23.39 9.10 -21.52
C PRO A 598 22.69 7.83 -21.02
N VAL A 599 22.16 7.88 -19.80
CA VAL A 599 21.32 6.80 -19.27
C VAL A 599 19.91 7.00 -19.81
N VAL A 600 19.37 5.97 -20.45
CA VAL A 600 17.96 5.93 -20.90
C VAL A 600 17.24 4.88 -20.07
N ALA A 601 16.17 5.28 -19.39
CA ALA A 601 15.45 4.41 -18.47
C ALA A 601 13.93 4.53 -18.65
N LEU A 602 13.23 3.39 -18.62
CA LEU A 602 11.78 3.28 -18.68
C LEU A 602 11.24 3.02 -17.27
N TYR A 603 10.49 3.97 -16.73
CA TYR A 603 9.83 3.86 -15.43
C TYR A 603 8.38 3.46 -15.67
N VAL A 604 7.91 2.42 -14.97
CA VAL A 604 6.54 1.94 -15.03
C VAL A 604 5.98 1.90 -13.63
N TYR A 605 4.87 2.59 -13.42
CA TYR A 605 4.18 2.65 -12.14
C TYR A 605 2.80 2.04 -12.25
N ASP A 606 2.42 1.24 -11.26
CA ASP A 606 1.08 0.69 -11.12
C ASP A 606 0.24 1.59 -10.20
N ILE A 607 -0.75 2.29 -10.77
CA ILE A 607 -1.60 3.23 -10.04
C ILE A 607 -2.76 2.55 -9.34
N ASN A 608 -3.11 1.33 -9.76
CA ASN A 608 -4.21 0.53 -9.21
C ASN A 608 -3.72 -0.41 -8.09
N ASN A 609 -2.42 -0.43 -7.83
CA ASN A 609 -1.83 -1.21 -6.76
C ASN A 609 -2.43 -0.85 -5.39
N SER A 610 -2.69 -1.85 -4.55
CA SER A 610 -3.25 -1.65 -3.21
C SER A 610 -2.32 -0.86 -2.26
N ALA A 611 -1.02 -0.82 -2.54
CA ALA A 611 -0.06 0.00 -1.82
C ALA A 611 -0.26 1.51 -2.10
N ASN A 612 -0.96 1.89 -3.17
CA ASN A 612 -1.37 3.26 -3.45
C ASN A 612 -2.74 3.55 -2.83
N GLN A 613 -2.75 3.93 -1.54
CA GLN A 613 -3.98 4.29 -0.83
C GLN A 613 -4.43 5.73 -1.13
N LEU A 614 -3.51 6.60 -1.57
CA LEU A 614 -3.76 8.02 -1.78
C LEU A 614 -4.84 8.29 -2.85
N GLU A 615 -4.54 8.14 -4.13
CA GLU A 615 -5.50 8.39 -5.20
C GLU A 615 -5.10 7.58 -6.44
N PRO A 616 -6.00 7.27 -7.39
CA PRO A 616 -5.69 6.53 -8.61
C PRO A 616 -4.89 7.37 -9.63
N ARG A 617 -3.88 8.13 -9.16
CA ARG A 617 -2.93 8.91 -9.95
C ARG A 617 -1.52 8.77 -9.37
N HIS A 618 -0.54 8.76 -10.27
CA HIS A 618 0.86 8.84 -9.89
C HIS A 618 1.23 10.25 -9.41
N ARG A 619 1.86 10.34 -8.24
CA ARG A 619 2.36 11.55 -7.60
C ARG A 619 3.81 11.34 -7.18
N GLU A 620 4.68 12.24 -7.64
CA GLU A 620 6.06 12.33 -7.15
C GLU A 620 6.15 13.39 -6.04
N PHE A 621 6.89 13.07 -4.99
CA PHE A 621 7.20 13.95 -3.87
C PHE A 621 8.71 14.23 -3.92
N LEU A 622 9.07 15.47 -4.28
CA LEU A 622 10.46 15.89 -4.37
C LEU A 622 11.01 16.20 -2.97
N LEU A 623 12.23 15.73 -2.68
CA LEU A 623 12.96 16.12 -1.47
C LEU A 623 13.84 17.35 -1.71
N ALA A 624 14.29 17.56 -2.95
CA ALA A 624 15.08 18.71 -3.33
C ALA A 624 14.64 19.25 -4.69
N GLY A 625 15.13 20.43 -5.05
CA GLY A 625 14.84 21.08 -6.32
C GLY A 625 13.37 21.42 -6.51
N LYS A 626 12.98 21.57 -7.77
CA LYS A 626 11.64 22.03 -8.19
C LYS A 626 11.22 21.34 -9.49
N ASN A 627 9.93 21.08 -9.62
CA ASN A 627 9.32 20.59 -10.85
C ASN A 627 8.82 21.77 -11.70
N ASN A 628 9.47 22.00 -12.84
CA ASN A 628 9.07 23.01 -13.83
C ASN A 628 8.22 22.43 -14.98
N ARG A 629 7.47 21.34 -14.74
CA ARG A 629 6.64 20.74 -15.80
C ARG A 629 5.49 21.65 -16.22
N VAL A 630 5.55 22.08 -17.49
CA VAL A 630 4.38 22.34 -18.32
C VAL A 630 3.78 20.98 -18.66
N GLN A 631 2.64 20.62 -18.07
CA GLN A 631 1.85 19.49 -18.56
C GLN A 631 1.09 19.98 -19.81
N GLN A 632 1.48 19.52 -20.99
CA GLN A 632 0.59 19.52 -22.16
C GLN A 632 -0.09 18.14 -22.19
N VAL A 633 -1.37 18.10 -21.83
CA VAL A 633 -2.28 17.01 -22.20
C VAL A 633 -3.23 17.62 -23.22
N TYR A 634 -3.32 17.05 -24.41
CA TYR A 634 -4.31 17.45 -25.41
C TYR A 634 -5.72 17.36 -24.81
N GLY A 635 -6.46 18.47 -24.76
CA GLY A 635 -7.92 18.46 -24.60
C GLY A 635 -8.56 19.11 -23.37
N ARG A 636 -7.83 19.58 -22.33
CA ARG A 636 -8.43 20.41 -21.25
C ARG A 636 -7.43 21.45 -20.73
N SER A 637 -7.91 22.66 -20.45
CA SER A 637 -7.15 23.78 -19.90
C SER A 637 -6.38 23.39 -18.62
N ILE A 638 -5.05 23.55 -18.61
CA ILE A 638 -4.18 23.18 -17.49
C ILE A 638 -3.67 24.45 -16.77
N GLN A 639 -3.98 24.56 -15.48
CA GLN A 639 -3.25 25.45 -14.56
C GLN A 639 -1.79 24.98 -14.45
N GLN A 640 -0.84 25.85 -14.77
CA GLN A 640 0.58 25.70 -14.39
C GLN A 640 0.67 25.45 -12.88
N HIS A 641 1.11 24.27 -12.47
CA HIS A 641 1.51 24.03 -11.08
C HIS A 641 2.96 23.59 -11.07
N SER A 642 3.87 24.55 -10.88
CA SER A 642 5.25 24.22 -10.55
C SER A 642 5.30 23.56 -9.18
N GLY A 643 5.64 22.28 -9.11
CA GLY A 643 5.73 21.55 -7.84
C GLY A 643 7.02 21.90 -7.11
N GLN A 644 6.93 22.40 -5.89
CA GLN A 644 8.10 22.60 -5.02
C GLN A 644 8.42 21.31 -4.26
N ASN A 645 9.62 21.21 -3.67
CA ASN A 645 9.91 20.10 -2.75
C ASN A 645 9.08 20.20 -1.46
N ILE A 646 8.95 19.07 -0.75
CA ILE A 646 8.08 18.97 0.44
C ILE A 646 8.47 19.93 1.57
N PHE A 647 9.73 20.35 1.67
CA PHE A 647 10.21 21.24 2.73
C PHE A 647 9.67 22.66 2.58
N ASN A 648 9.27 23.05 1.38
CA ASN A 648 8.63 24.34 1.12
C ASN A 648 7.26 24.47 1.82
N GLY A 649 6.62 23.35 2.19
CA GLY A 649 5.36 23.35 2.92
C GLY A 649 5.50 23.55 4.44
N PHE A 650 6.70 23.79 4.97
CA PHE A 650 6.92 24.03 6.38
C PHE A 650 7.44 25.45 6.64
N SER A 651 7.09 26.04 7.78
CA SER A 651 7.69 27.32 8.20
C SER A 651 9.18 27.15 8.48
N VAL A 652 9.98 28.15 8.13
CA VAL A 652 11.44 28.16 8.30
C VAL A 652 11.82 27.90 9.76
N GLU A 653 11.09 28.49 10.69
CA GLU A 653 11.35 28.41 12.13
C GLU A 653 11.20 26.97 12.61
N LEU A 654 10.02 26.36 12.39
CA LEU A 654 9.71 24.99 12.81
C LEU A 654 10.63 23.97 12.15
N LEU A 655 10.92 24.12 10.86
CA LEU A 655 11.81 23.22 10.13
C LEU A 655 13.26 23.34 10.60
N SER A 656 13.75 24.57 10.84
CA SER A 656 15.11 24.81 11.36
C SER A 656 15.30 24.21 12.75
N GLU A 657 14.28 24.26 13.61
CA GLU A 657 14.29 23.65 14.94
C GLU A 657 14.28 22.11 14.87
N ALA A 658 13.43 21.54 14.01
CA ALA A 658 13.31 20.10 13.81
C ALA A 658 14.61 19.47 13.28
N LEU A 659 15.24 20.12 12.31
CA LEU A 659 16.50 19.69 11.70
C LEU A 659 17.74 20.14 12.49
N ASN A 660 17.56 21.02 13.48
CA ASN A 660 18.63 21.66 14.27
C ASN A 660 19.68 22.36 13.38
N ILE A 661 19.25 23.17 12.42
CA ILE A 661 20.11 23.95 11.50
C ILE A 661 19.77 25.45 11.58
N ASN A 662 20.56 26.30 10.91
CA ASN A 662 20.26 27.73 10.81
C ASN A 662 19.20 28.00 9.71
N THR A 663 18.56 29.17 9.78
CA THR A 663 17.48 29.56 8.86
C THR A 663 17.93 29.74 7.41
N VAL A 664 19.20 30.09 7.17
CA VAL A 664 19.77 30.24 5.81
C VAL A 664 19.86 28.87 5.14
N THR A 665 20.42 27.87 5.82
CA THR A 665 20.47 26.48 5.35
C THR A 665 19.05 25.94 5.17
N THR A 666 18.11 26.26 6.08
CA THR A 666 16.69 25.88 5.92
C THR A 666 16.06 26.46 4.66
N LYS A 667 16.26 27.75 4.35
CA LYS A 667 15.76 28.37 3.12
C LYS A 667 16.37 27.72 1.86
N ARG A 668 17.63 27.27 1.92
CA ARG A 668 18.27 26.50 0.84
C ARG A 668 17.60 25.13 0.65
N LEU A 669 17.26 24.42 1.73
CA LEU A 669 16.52 23.15 1.65
C LEU A 669 15.19 23.31 0.92
N GLN A 670 14.48 24.42 1.16
CA GLN A 670 13.20 24.72 0.50
C GLN A 670 13.33 24.99 -1.00
N SER A 671 14.55 25.19 -1.53
CA SER A 671 14.84 25.32 -2.97
C SER A 671 13.98 26.38 -3.70
N GLN A 672 13.50 27.42 -3.01
CA GLN A 672 12.55 28.40 -3.55
C GLN A 672 13.07 29.11 -4.82
N ASN A 673 14.38 29.29 -4.91
CA ASN A 673 15.07 29.95 -6.02
C ASN A 673 15.85 28.96 -6.93
N ASP A 674 15.61 27.65 -6.83
CA ASP A 674 16.29 26.66 -7.67
C ASP A 674 15.54 26.43 -9.00
N GLN A 675 16.20 26.74 -10.10
CA GLN A 675 15.67 26.60 -11.47
C GLN A 675 16.25 25.39 -12.23
N ARG A 676 17.06 24.54 -11.59
CA ARG A 676 17.75 23.42 -12.28
C ARG A 676 16.82 22.26 -12.67
N GLY A 677 15.59 22.25 -12.18
CA GLY A 677 14.62 21.18 -12.45
C GLY A 677 14.90 19.88 -11.69
N GLU A 678 14.38 18.77 -12.24
CA GLU A 678 14.39 17.44 -11.64
C GLU A 678 15.71 16.64 -11.82
N ILE A 679 16.50 16.99 -12.85
CA ILE A 679 17.78 16.37 -13.16
C ILE A 679 18.82 17.50 -13.19
N ILE A 680 19.81 17.43 -12.31
CA ILE A 680 20.82 18.48 -12.16
C ILE A 680 22.19 18.00 -12.65
N HIS A 681 22.99 18.91 -13.20
CA HIS A 681 24.37 18.61 -13.57
C HIS A 681 25.31 18.74 -12.36
N VAL A 682 26.13 17.71 -12.12
CA VAL A 682 27.09 17.64 -11.01
C VAL A 682 28.50 17.94 -11.54
N LYS A 683 28.94 19.20 -11.42
CA LYS A 683 30.18 19.71 -12.08
C LYS A 683 31.46 18.90 -11.80
N ASN A 684 31.62 18.37 -10.59
CA ASN A 684 32.84 17.69 -10.15
C ASN A 684 32.66 16.17 -9.98
N GLY A 685 31.56 15.64 -10.50
CA GLY A 685 31.09 14.29 -10.19
C GLY A 685 30.68 14.08 -8.71
N LEU A 686 30.02 12.96 -8.41
CA LEU A 686 29.70 12.56 -7.04
C LEU A 686 30.86 11.76 -6.42
N GLN A 687 31.36 12.20 -5.27
CA GLN A 687 32.28 11.43 -4.44
C GLN A 687 31.47 10.52 -3.52
N LEU A 688 31.36 9.26 -3.90
CA LEU A 688 30.55 8.25 -3.21
C LEU A 688 31.44 7.17 -2.61
N LEU A 689 31.12 6.67 -1.41
CA LEU A 689 31.74 5.46 -0.88
C LEU A 689 31.17 4.26 -1.66
N LYS A 690 31.95 3.77 -2.62
CA LYS A 690 31.64 2.57 -3.41
C LYS A 690 32.42 1.39 -2.83
N PRO A 691 31.83 0.18 -2.71
CA PRO A 691 32.63 -1.00 -2.47
C PRO A 691 33.63 -1.18 -3.62
N THR A 692 34.92 -1.23 -3.32
CA THR A 692 35.98 -1.50 -4.30
C THR A 692 35.95 -2.97 -4.68
N LEU A 693 34.95 -3.41 -5.43
CA LEU A 693 34.90 -4.76 -5.96
C LEU A 693 35.66 -4.78 -7.29
N THR A 694 36.63 -5.67 -7.41
CA THR A 694 37.24 -5.96 -8.71
C THR A 694 36.19 -6.62 -9.62
N ARG A 695 36.31 -6.44 -10.95
CA ARG A 695 35.40 -7.05 -11.94
C ARG A 695 35.25 -8.57 -11.75
N ARG A 696 36.32 -9.23 -11.28
CA ARG A 696 36.36 -10.65 -10.92
C ARG A 696 35.54 -10.95 -9.67
N GLN A 697 35.64 -10.14 -8.62
CA GLN A 697 34.82 -10.27 -7.41
C GLN A 697 33.34 -9.92 -7.63
N GLU A 698 33.02 -9.00 -8.55
CA GLU A 698 31.62 -8.75 -8.96
C GLU A 698 31.03 -9.96 -9.71
N GLN A 699 31.81 -10.62 -10.56
CA GLN A 699 31.42 -11.86 -11.24
C GLN A 699 31.36 -13.05 -10.28
N GLU A 700 32.34 -13.20 -9.40
CA GLU A 700 32.36 -14.26 -8.37
C GLU A 700 31.25 -14.07 -7.33
N GLN A 701 30.91 -12.84 -6.90
CA GLN A 701 29.74 -12.61 -6.05
C GLN A 701 28.43 -12.87 -6.78
N ALA A 702 28.33 -12.50 -8.06
CA ALA A 702 27.16 -12.85 -8.87
C ALA A 702 27.01 -14.38 -9.00
N GLN A 703 28.12 -15.10 -9.17
CA GLN A 703 28.16 -16.55 -9.38
C GLN A 703 28.02 -17.35 -8.07
N TYR A 704 28.68 -16.96 -6.98
CA TYR A 704 28.53 -17.59 -5.64
C TYR A 704 27.14 -17.36 -5.05
N GLN A 705 26.51 -16.19 -5.29
CA GLN A 705 25.14 -15.93 -4.82
C GLN A 705 24.07 -16.54 -5.73
N GLU A 706 24.40 -16.91 -6.98
CA GLU A 706 23.51 -17.70 -7.86
C GLU A 706 23.46 -19.17 -7.42
N VAL A 707 24.57 -19.77 -6.98
CA VAL A 707 24.61 -21.17 -6.51
C VAL A 707 23.74 -21.40 -5.27
N GLN A 708 23.68 -20.41 -4.37
CA GLN A 708 22.85 -20.50 -3.15
C GLN A 708 21.33 -20.43 -3.44
N TYR A 709 20.92 -19.96 -4.61
CA TYR A 709 19.51 -19.92 -5.05
C TYR A 709 19.09 -21.16 -5.86
N SER A 710 20.04 -21.97 -6.32
CA SER A 710 19.78 -23.22 -7.05
C SER A 710 19.70 -24.48 -6.18
N GLU A 711 20.07 -24.41 -4.90
CA GLU A 711 19.76 -25.47 -3.94
C GLU A 711 18.29 -25.34 -3.50
N LYS A 712 17.57 -26.46 -3.58
CA LYS A 712 16.13 -26.63 -3.24
C LYS A 712 15.67 -25.68 -2.12
N PRO A 713 14.44 -25.13 -2.19
CA PRO A 713 13.90 -24.33 -1.10
C PRO A 713 13.77 -25.24 0.12
N GLN A 714 14.76 -25.21 1.01
CA GLN A 714 14.53 -25.62 2.37
C GLN A 714 13.44 -24.70 2.89
N ILE A 715 12.26 -25.28 3.07
CA ILE A 715 11.17 -24.72 3.87
C ILE A 715 11.69 -24.71 5.31
N SER A 716 12.59 -23.77 5.59
CA SER A 716 13.02 -23.38 6.90
C SER A 716 12.17 -22.19 7.26
N SER A 717 10.99 -22.50 7.79
CA SER A 717 10.09 -21.57 8.45
C SER A 717 10.79 -20.98 9.67
N ARG A 718 11.57 -19.91 9.46
CA ARG A 718 12.06 -19.04 10.53
C ARG A 718 12.16 -17.60 10.02
N TRP A 719 11.00 -17.03 9.70
CA TRP A 719 10.84 -15.63 9.32
C TRP A 719 10.95 -14.74 10.57
N ASN A 720 12.15 -14.32 10.91
CA ASN A 720 12.37 -13.30 11.94
C ASN A 720 12.34 -11.92 11.28
N GLY A 721 11.27 -11.15 11.52
CA GLY A 721 11.20 -9.69 11.27
C GLY A 721 11.24 -9.24 9.80
N LEU A 722 10.17 -8.61 9.32
CA LEU A 722 10.16 -7.87 8.04
C LEU A 722 11.29 -6.83 7.93
N GLU A 723 11.80 -6.30 9.06
CA GLU A 723 12.85 -5.26 9.08
C GLU A 723 14.25 -5.75 8.70
N GLU A 724 14.70 -6.93 9.14
CA GLU A 724 16.06 -7.43 8.83
C GLU A 724 16.21 -7.84 7.35
N ASN A 725 15.13 -8.38 6.76
CA ASN A 725 15.10 -8.78 5.36
C ASN A 725 15.00 -7.56 4.42
N LEU A 726 14.30 -6.49 4.82
CA LEU A 726 14.16 -5.30 3.97
C LEU A 726 15.47 -4.52 3.81
N CYS A 727 16.30 -4.44 4.87
CA CYS A 727 17.56 -3.70 4.83
C CYS A 727 18.64 -4.36 3.97
N THR A 728 18.52 -5.66 3.73
CA THR A 728 19.46 -6.47 2.95
C THR A 728 18.90 -6.90 1.59
N ILE A 729 17.63 -6.60 1.30
CA ILE A 729 16.94 -7.04 0.10
C ILE A 729 17.64 -6.54 -1.17
N LYS A 730 17.76 -7.42 -2.16
CA LYS A 730 18.25 -7.05 -3.50
C LYS A 730 17.22 -6.15 -4.17
N THR A 731 17.66 -5.01 -4.68
CA THR A 731 16.79 -4.00 -5.32
C THR A 731 17.01 -3.86 -6.83
N ARG A 732 18.00 -4.58 -7.37
CA ARG A 732 18.28 -4.62 -8.81
C ARG A 732 18.73 -5.99 -9.30
N LEU A 733 18.28 -6.38 -10.48
CA LEU A 733 18.72 -7.59 -11.18
C LEU A 733 18.83 -7.33 -12.69
N ASN A 734 19.84 -7.90 -13.34
CA ASN A 734 20.01 -7.80 -14.79
C ASN A 734 19.20 -8.89 -15.50
N ILE A 735 18.21 -8.51 -16.31
CA ILE A 735 17.34 -9.46 -17.03
C ILE A 735 17.91 -9.89 -18.39
N GLU A 736 18.97 -9.23 -18.88
CA GLU A 736 19.55 -9.51 -20.21
C GLU A 736 20.53 -10.70 -20.20
N ASN A 737 20.81 -11.31 -19.05
CA ASN A 737 21.74 -12.44 -18.96
C ASN A 737 21.18 -13.64 -19.75
N PRO A 738 21.81 -14.04 -20.88
CA PRO A 738 21.31 -15.11 -21.73
C PRO A 738 21.27 -16.47 -21.03
N SER A 739 22.14 -16.70 -20.04
CA SER A 739 22.20 -17.98 -19.30
C SER A 739 21.02 -18.18 -18.36
N LEU A 740 20.22 -17.14 -18.11
CA LEU A 740 19.03 -17.18 -17.26
C LEU A 740 17.73 -17.26 -18.08
N ALA A 741 17.82 -17.53 -19.38
CA ALA A 741 16.64 -17.69 -20.23
C ALA A 741 15.80 -18.90 -19.80
N ASP A 742 14.49 -18.68 -19.68
CA ASP A 742 13.50 -19.73 -19.38
C ASP A 742 13.22 -20.60 -20.61
N SER A 743 13.32 -20.00 -21.79
CA SER A 743 13.11 -20.66 -23.08
C SER A 743 14.13 -20.12 -24.07
N TYR A 744 14.75 -21.04 -24.82
CA TYR A 744 15.71 -20.74 -25.86
C TYR A 744 15.51 -21.70 -27.03
N ASP A 745 15.40 -21.12 -28.22
CA ASP A 745 15.45 -21.83 -29.49
C ASP A 745 16.53 -21.14 -30.37
N PRO A 746 17.49 -21.91 -30.91
CA PRO A 746 18.62 -21.35 -31.68
C PRO A 746 18.21 -20.65 -32.98
N CYS A 747 17.02 -20.94 -33.51
CA CYS A 747 16.51 -20.40 -34.76
C CYS A 747 15.39 -19.37 -34.54
N ALA A 748 14.75 -19.35 -33.37
CA ALA A 748 13.59 -18.51 -33.11
C ALA A 748 13.81 -17.42 -32.05
N GLY A 749 14.67 -17.64 -31.06
CA GLY A 749 15.01 -16.63 -30.05
C GLY A 749 15.01 -17.11 -28.61
N ARG A 750 14.88 -16.17 -27.66
CA ARG A 750 14.91 -16.44 -26.22
C ARG A 750 13.91 -15.62 -25.42
N ILE A 751 13.48 -16.17 -24.28
CA ILE A 751 12.59 -15.53 -23.31
C ILE A 751 13.22 -15.65 -21.92
N THR A 752 13.29 -14.54 -21.19
CA THR A 752 13.74 -14.49 -19.79
C THR A 752 12.69 -13.77 -18.97
N SER A 753 12.09 -14.45 -17.99
CA SER A 753 11.12 -13.91 -17.05
C SER A 753 11.75 -13.67 -15.70
N LEU A 754 11.36 -12.56 -15.09
CA LEU A 754 11.78 -12.12 -13.77
C LEU A 754 10.54 -11.91 -12.90
N ASP A 755 10.27 -12.90 -12.05
CA ASP A 755 9.13 -12.95 -11.14
C ASP A 755 9.57 -12.88 -9.66
N SER A 756 8.61 -12.99 -8.75
CA SER A 756 8.90 -12.95 -7.31
C SER A 756 9.68 -14.14 -6.77
N GLN A 757 9.76 -15.25 -7.50
CA GLN A 757 10.56 -16.40 -7.09
C GLN A 757 12.04 -16.12 -7.34
N LYS A 758 12.36 -15.55 -8.51
CA LYS A 758 13.74 -15.16 -8.87
C LYS A 758 14.17 -13.84 -8.25
N PHE A 759 13.23 -12.95 -7.93
CA PHE A 759 13.51 -11.63 -7.39
C PHE A 759 12.44 -11.20 -6.35
N PRO A 760 12.58 -11.65 -5.08
CA PRO A 760 11.53 -11.54 -4.05
C PRO A 760 10.96 -10.15 -3.77
N ILE A 761 11.74 -9.09 -4.01
CA ILE A 761 11.25 -7.70 -3.86
C ILE A 761 10.07 -7.39 -4.78
N LEU A 762 9.88 -8.15 -5.87
CA LEU A 762 8.74 -8.04 -6.75
C LEU A 762 7.40 -8.35 -6.07
N ASN A 763 7.38 -9.09 -4.97
CA ASN A 763 6.17 -9.26 -4.14
C ASN A 763 5.73 -7.96 -3.47
N ILE A 764 6.66 -7.06 -3.14
CA ILE A 764 6.35 -5.79 -2.48
C ILE A 764 5.66 -4.82 -3.47
N ILE A 765 6.10 -4.82 -4.73
CA ILE A 765 5.53 -3.95 -5.77
C ILE A 765 4.43 -4.62 -6.60
N GLN A 766 4.26 -5.94 -6.46
CA GLN A 766 3.31 -6.76 -7.20
C GLN A 766 3.44 -6.66 -8.72
N MET A 767 4.67 -6.64 -9.25
CA MET A 767 4.94 -6.54 -10.69
C MET A 767 6.01 -7.55 -11.11
N SER A 768 6.05 -7.93 -12.39
CA SER A 768 7.09 -8.78 -12.98
C SER A 768 7.60 -8.21 -14.30
N ALA A 769 8.68 -8.77 -14.83
CA ALA A 769 9.22 -8.38 -16.13
C ALA A 769 9.55 -9.60 -16.99
N THR A 770 9.34 -9.52 -18.30
CA THR A 770 9.69 -10.54 -19.27
C THR A 770 10.45 -9.92 -20.42
N ARG A 771 11.69 -10.36 -20.62
CA ARG A 771 12.54 -9.99 -21.75
C ARG A 771 12.39 -11.01 -22.87
N VAL A 772 12.09 -10.54 -24.07
CA VAL A 772 11.91 -11.40 -25.24
C VAL A 772 12.78 -10.91 -26.39
N ASN A 773 13.59 -11.81 -26.95
CA ASN A 773 14.40 -11.59 -28.14
C ASN A 773 13.97 -12.60 -29.21
N LEU A 774 13.25 -12.14 -30.23
CA LEU A 774 12.83 -12.94 -31.38
C LEU A 774 13.80 -12.71 -32.54
N TYR A 775 14.26 -13.81 -33.13
CA TYR A 775 15.11 -13.77 -34.33
C TYR A 775 14.30 -13.48 -35.58
N GLN A 776 15.00 -13.40 -36.71
CA GLN A 776 14.44 -13.05 -38.00
C GLN A 776 13.19 -13.89 -38.31
N ASN A 777 12.07 -13.21 -38.57
CA ASN A 777 10.78 -13.81 -38.94
C ASN A 777 10.18 -14.80 -37.92
N ALA A 778 10.75 -14.92 -36.73
CA ALA A 778 10.28 -15.82 -35.68
C ALA A 778 8.91 -15.36 -35.15
N ILE A 779 8.10 -16.34 -34.74
CA ILE A 779 6.76 -16.10 -34.18
C ILE A 779 6.81 -16.47 -32.71
N LEU A 780 6.37 -15.58 -31.83
CA LEU A 780 6.08 -15.98 -30.47
C LEU A 780 4.72 -16.70 -30.46
N THR A 781 4.65 -17.88 -29.82
CA THR A 781 3.39 -18.61 -29.65
C THR A 781 2.26 -17.65 -29.25
N PRO A 782 1.09 -17.66 -29.90
CA PRO A 782 -0.02 -16.80 -29.50
C PRO A 782 -0.49 -17.17 -28.09
N PHE A 783 -0.81 -16.17 -27.26
CA PHE A 783 -1.16 -16.37 -25.86
C PHE A 783 -2.08 -15.27 -25.34
N TRP A 784 -2.67 -15.45 -24.16
CA TRP A 784 -3.22 -14.35 -23.35
C TRP A 784 -2.58 -14.33 -21.96
N ASN A 785 -2.54 -13.15 -21.33
CA ASN A 785 -2.08 -13.00 -19.95
C ASN A 785 -3.23 -13.36 -19.00
N VAL A 786 -3.02 -14.29 -18.07
CA VAL A 786 -4.10 -14.83 -17.23
C VAL A 786 -4.42 -13.94 -16.03
N ASN A 787 -3.40 -13.37 -15.38
CA ASN A 787 -3.52 -12.67 -14.09
C ASN A 787 -2.85 -11.28 -14.07
N ALA A 788 -2.54 -10.70 -15.23
CA ALA A 788 -1.84 -9.42 -15.33
C ALA A 788 -2.19 -8.64 -16.61
N HIS A 789 -2.15 -7.31 -16.52
CA HIS A 789 -1.93 -6.46 -17.69
C HIS A 789 -0.44 -6.52 -18.07
N SER A 790 -0.14 -6.42 -19.36
CA SER A 790 1.24 -6.46 -19.86
C SER A 790 1.58 -5.21 -20.66
N LEU A 791 2.67 -4.55 -20.27
CA LEU A 791 3.20 -3.36 -20.91
C LEU A 791 4.41 -3.75 -21.78
N MET A 792 4.20 -3.86 -23.09
CA MET A 792 5.25 -4.24 -24.05
C MET A 792 5.95 -2.99 -24.62
N TYR A 793 7.25 -2.86 -24.41
CA TYR A 793 8.08 -1.80 -24.97
C TYR A 793 9.16 -2.37 -25.89
N VAL A 794 9.18 -1.94 -27.15
CA VAL A 794 10.14 -2.41 -28.15
C VAL A 794 11.47 -1.67 -27.98
N ILE A 795 12.54 -2.44 -27.77
CA ILE A 795 13.91 -1.95 -27.56
C ILE A 795 14.62 -1.83 -28.92
N GLN A 796 14.55 -2.87 -29.75
CA GLN A 796 15.23 -2.94 -31.05
C GLN A 796 14.42 -3.80 -32.03
N GLY A 797 14.59 -3.55 -33.32
CA GLY A 797 13.94 -4.32 -34.39
C GLY A 797 12.46 -3.97 -34.54
N ARG A 798 11.70 -4.84 -35.21
CA ARG A 798 10.27 -4.62 -35.49
C ARG A 798 9.48 -5.91 -35.33
N ALA A 799 8.26 -5.80 -34.81
CA ALA A 799 7.33 -6.92 -34.75
C ALA A 799 5.95 -6.53 -35.23
N ARG A 800 5.33 -7.38 -36.05
CA ARG A 800 3.89 -7.31 -36.30
C ARG A 800 3.19 -7.89 -35.08
N VAL A 801 2.28 -7.12 -34.50
CA VAL A 801 1.51 -7.50 -33.32
C VAL A 801 0.02 -7.38 -33.62
N GLN A 802 -0.72 -8.40 -33.23
CA GLN A 802 -2.18 -8.40 -33.25
C GLN A 802 -2.70 -8.66 -31.84
N VAL A 803 -3.71 -7.90 -31.43
CA VAL A 803 -4.39 -8.06 -30.14
C VAL A 803 -5.88 -8.23 -30.39
N VAL A 804 -6.47 -9.26 -29.78
CA VAL A 804 -7.88 -9.62 -29.92
C VAL A 804 -8.56 -9.52 -28.56
N SER A 805 -9.72 -8.85 -28.54
CA SER A 805 -10.56 -8.67 -27.36
C SER A 805 -11.43 -9.89 -27.05
N ASN A 806 -12.13 -9.85 -25.91
CA ASN A 806 -13.13 -10.83 -25.51
C ASN A 806 -14.31 -10.98 -26.51
N PHE A 807 -14.51 -10.02 -27.41
CA PHE A 807 -15.53 -10.11 -28.48
C PHE A 807 -15.02 -10.82 -29.74
N GLY A 808 -13.80 -11.36 -29.72
CA GLY A 808 -13.13 -11.94 -30.90
C GLY A 808 -12.73 -10.90 -31.95
N LYS A 809 -12.88 -9.60 -31.66
CA LYS A 809 -12.49 -8.50 -32.55
C LYS A 809 -11.04 -8.11 -32.34
N THR A 810 -10.30 -7.93 -33.42
CA THR A 810 -8.96 -7.36 -33.40
C THR A 810 -9.03 -5.89 -33.01
N VAL A 811 -8.46 -5.55 -31.86
CA VAL A 811 -8.40 -4.18 -31.32
C VAL A 811 -7.08 -3.48 -31.63
N PHE A 812 -6.05 -4.25 -31.99
CA PHE A 812 -4.79 -3.73 -32.49
C PHE A 812 -4.25 -4.64 -33.60
N ASN A 813 -3.80 -4.06 -34.70
CA ASN A 813 -3.14 -4.76 -35.81
C ASN A 813 -2.13 -3.84 -36.46
N GLY A 814 -0.85 -3.98 -36.12
CA GLY A 814 0.18 -3.06 -36.57
C GLY A 814 1.59 -3.59 -36.42
N VAL A 815 2.56 -2.81 -36.89
CA VAL A 815 3.98 -3.08 -36.69
C VAL A 815 4.50 -2.15 -35.61
N LEU A 816 4.96 -2.72 -34.49
CA LEU A 816 5.66 -1.99 -33.45
C LEU A 816 7.14 -1.81 -33.83
N ARG A 817 7.65 -0.61 -33.59
CA ARG A 817 9.02 -0.15 -33.88
C ARG A 817 9.74 0.21 -32.57
N PRO A 818 11.08 0.39 -32.58
CA PRO A 818 11.81 0.79 -31.39
C PRO A 818 11.21 2.05 -30.75
N GLU A 819 11.26 2.09 -29.43
CA GLU A 819 10.67 3.13 -28.58
C GLU A 819 9.14 3.19 -28.55
N GLN A 820 8.45 2.29 -29.25
CA GLN A 820 7.00 2.17 -29.15
C GLN A 820 6.58 1.24 -28.02
N LEU A 821 5.45 1.61 -27.42
CA LEU A 821 4.83 0.97 -26.28
C LEU A 821 3.44 0.46 -26.67
N LEU A 822 3.10 -0.76 -26.25
CA LEU A 822 1.76 -1.31 -26.38
C LEU A 822 1.31 -1.90 -25.04
N ILE A 823 0.12 -1.50 -24.61
CA ILE A 823 -0.53 -2.04 -23.41
C ILE A 823 -1.48 -3.14 -23.85
N ILE A 824 -1.30 -4.33 -23.27
CA ILE A 824 -2.10 -5.51 -23.55
C ILE A 824 -2.89 -5.81 -22.27
N PRO A 825 -4.21 -5.58 -22.26
CA PRO A 825 -5.03 -5.89 -21.11
C PRO A 825 -4.99 -7.38 -20.76
N GLN A 826 -5.32 -7.71 -19.50
CA GLN A 826 -5.46 -9.09 -19.05
C GLN A 826 -6.52 -9.80 -19.91
N ASN A 827 -6.30 -11.08 -20.21
CA ASN A 827 -7.18 -11.95 -21.01
C ASN A 827 -7.33 -11.58 -22.50
N TYR A 828 -6.64 -10.56 -22.99
CA TYR A 828 -6.61 -10.29 -24.44
C TYR A 828 -5.59 -11.21 -25.10
N VAL A 829 -6.00 -11.82 -26.23
CA VAL A 829 -5.12 -12.72 -26.99
C VAL A 829 -4.18 -11.88 -27.83
N VAL A 830 -2.88 -12.18 -27.75
CA VAL A 830 -1.83 -11.52 -28.51
C VAL A 830 -1.07 -12.51 -29.39
N LEU A 831 -0.81 -12.10 -30.62
CA LEU A 831 0.08 -12.77 -31.56
C LEU A 831 1.20 -11.81 -31.95
N LYS A 832 2.45 -12.29 -31.96
CA LYS A 832 3.62 -11.47 -32.26
C LYS A 832 4.52 -12.21 -33.26
N LYS A 833 4.88 -11.54 -34.34
CA LYS A 833 5.85 -12.02 -35.33
C LYS A 833 6.93 -10.98 -35.57
N ALA A 834 8.18 -11.35 -35.36
CA ALA A 834 9.32 -10.51 -35.70
C ALA A 834 9.40 -10.29 -37.21
N GLN A 835 9.91 -9.14 -37.62
CA GLN A 835 10.21 -8.84 -39.03
C GLN A 835 11.59 -9.39 -39.39
N HIS A 836 12.10 -9.02 -40.58
CA HIS A 836 13.36 -9.52 -41.11
C HIS A 836 14.57 -9.18 -40.22
N GLU A 837 14.53 -8.06 -39.51
CA GLU A 837 15.57 -7.60 -38.59
C GLU A 837 15.48 -8.19 -37.16
N GLY A 838 14.51 -9.07 -36.90
CA GLY A 838 14.21 -9.56 -35.56
C GLY A 838 13.46 -8.53 -34.69
N CYS A 839 13.19 -8.88 -33.44
CA CYS A 839 12.57 -7.96 -32.48
C CYS A 839 12.99 -8.25 -31.04
N GLN A 840 13.41 -7.20 -30.35
CA GLN A 840 13.74 -7.23 -28.93
C GLN A 840 12.80 -6.32 -28.17
N TYR A 841 12.15 -6.84 -27.14
CA TYR A 841 11.24 -6.05 -26.30
C TYR A 841 11.28 -6.51 -24.85
N ILE A 842 10.92 -5.59 -23.95
CA ILE A 842 10.64 -5.87 -22.55
C ILE A 842 9.12 -5.76 -22.32
N ALA A 843 8.56 -6.70 -21.58
CA ALA A 843 7.20 -6.65 -21.09
C ALA A 843 7.23 -6.46 -19.57
N ILE A 844 6.51 -5.46 -19.03
CA ILE A 844 6.35 -5.28 -17.58
C ILE A 844 4.90 -5.60 -17.23
N ASN A 845 4.69 -6.50 -16.28
CA ASN A 845 3.38 -7.04 -15.95
C ASN A 845 2.93 -6.59 -14.56
N THR A 846 1.64 -6.31 -14.38
CA THR A 846 1.04 -5.84 -13.12
C THR A 846 0.75 -6.97 -12.11
N ASN A 847 1.57 -8.02 -12.13
CA ASN A 847 1.52 -9.11 -11.16
C ASN A 847 2.92 -9.67 -10.93
N ALA A 848 3.28 -9.97 -9.67
CA ALA A 848 4.61 -10.48 -9.31
C ALA A 848 4.92 -11.86 -9.91
N ASN A 849 3.88 -12.66 -10.21
CA ASN A 849 3.96 -13.98 -10.80
C ASN A 849 3.03 -14.04 -12.02
N ALA A 850 3.19 -13.08 -12.93
CA ALA A 850 2.42 -13.05 -14.16
C ALA A 850 2.68 -14.31 -15.00
N PHE A 851 1.62 -14.96 -15.46
CA PHE A 851 1.72 -16.12 -16.34
C PHE A 851 0.75 -16.00 -17.51
N VAL A 852 1.02 -16.79 -18.53
CA VAL A 852 0.32 -16.77 -19.81
C VAL A 852 -0.29 -18.13 -20.10
N SER A 853 -1.30 -18.16 -20.96
CA SER A 853 -1.87 -19.39 -21.51
C SER A 853 -1.67 -19.41 -23.01
N HIS A 854 -1.02 -20.48 -23.51
CA HIS A 854 -0.61 -20.59 -24.89
C HIS A 854 -1.67 -21.23 -25.79
N LEU A 855 -1.73 -20.81 -27.05
CA LEU A 855 -2.62 -21.35 -28.08
C LEU A 855 -1.91 -22.31 -29.04
N ALA A 856 -0.59 -22.41 -29.02
CA ALA A 856 0.15 -23.38 -29.83
C ALA A 856 1.43 -23.84 -29.12
N GLY A 857 1.93 -25.02 -29.49
CA GLY A 857 3.08 -25.67 -28.85
C GLY A 857 2.70 -26.68 -27.76
N VAL A 858 3.72 -27.18 -27.05
CA VAL A 858 3.59 -28.23 -26.02
C VAL A 858 2.64 -27.87 -24.88
N ASP A 859 2.62 -26.60 -24.47
CA ASP A 859 1.78 -26.12 -23.36
C ASP A 859 0.50 -25.43 -23.84
N SER A 860 0.04 -25.75 -25.05
CA SER A 860 -1.15 -25.13 -25.61
C SER A 860 -2.45 -25.65 -25.00
N VAL A 861 -3.43 -24.76 -24.85
CA VAL A 861 -4.78 -25.14 -24.42
C VAL A 861 -5.42 -26.17 -25.36
N PHE A 862 -5.14 -26.10 -26.67
CA PHE A 862 -5.60 -27.13 -27.61
C PHE A 862 -5.05 -28.51 -27.26
N ARG A 863 -3.76 -28.64 -26.92
CA ARG A 863 -3.16 -29.92 -26.53
C ARG A 863 -3.84 -30.51 -25.28
N ALA A 864 -4.24 -29.65 -24.35
CA ALA A 864 -4.99 -30.01 -23.13
C ALA A 864 -6.47 -30.40 -23.36
N LEU A 865 -7.09 -30.00 -24.48
CA LEU A 865 -8.50 -30.33 -24.77
C LEU A 865 -8.65 -31.74 -25.37
N PRO A 866 -9.72 -32.51 -25.05
CA PRO A 866 -9.99 -33.78 -25.72
C PRO A 866 -10.15 -33.59 -27.25
N VAL A 867 -9.66 -34.56 -28.05
CA VAL A 867 -9.74 -34.49 -29.53
C VAL A 867 -11.17 -34.28 -30.00
N ASP A 868 -12.14 -34.95 -29.36
CA ASP A 868 -13.55 -34.83 -29.71
C ASP A 868 -14.13 -33.45 -29.41
N VAL A 869 -13.67 -32.80 -28.33
CA VAL A 869 -14.09 -31.44 -28.01
C VAL A 869 -13.63 -30.49 -29.12
N VAL A 870 -12.37 -30.63 -29.57
CA VAL A 870 -11.84 -29.81 -30.66
C VAL A 870 -12.53 -30.13 -32.00
N ALA A 871 -12.67 -31.41 -32.35
CA ALA A 871 -13.30 -31.84 -33.61
C ALA A 871 -14.74 -31.30 -33.73
N ASN A 872 -15.55 -31.45 -32.68
CA ASN A 872 -16.93 -31.00 -32.68
C ASN A 872 -17.06 -29.48 -32.56
N ALA A 873 -16.26 -28.82 -31.72
CA ALA A 873 -16.33 -27.36 -31.54
C ALA A 873 -15.97 -26.60 -32.83
N TYR A 874 -14.98 -27.10 -33.58
CA TYR A 874 -14.49 -26.45 -34.81
C TYR A 874 -15.06 -27.08 -36.09
N ARG A 875 -15.91 -28.11 -35.99
CA ARG A 875 -16.48 -28.87 -37.13
C ARG A 875 -15.41 -29.38 -38.10
N ILE A 876 -14.36 -29.97 -37.55
CA ILE A 876 -13.25 -30.59 -38.28
C ILE A 876 -13.17 -32.07 -37.98
N SER A 877 -12.52 -32.85 -38.84
CA SER A 877 -12.30 -34.28 -38.60
C SER A 877 -11.44 -34.52 -37.35
N ARG A 878 -11.57 -35.71 -36.74
CA ARG A 878 -10.69 -36.13 -35.63
C ARG A 878 -9.20 -36.05 -35.99
N GLU A 879 -8.86 -36.32 -37.24
CA GLU A 879 -7.48 -36.26 -37.73
C GLU A 879 -6.98 -34.81 -37.83
N GLU A 880 -7.79 -33.90 -38.37
CA GLU A 880 -7.48 -32.45 -38.36
C GLU A 880 -7.39 -31.90 -36.93
N ALA A 881 -8.26 -32.35 -36.02
CA ALA A 881 -8.19 -31.97 -34.61
C ALA A 881 -6.90 -32.46 -33.95
N ARG A 882 -6.48 -33.71 -34.19
CA ARG A 882 -5.17 -34.21 -33.71
C ARG A 882 -4.02 -33.41 -34.29
N ARG A 883 -4.06 -33.10 -35.59
CA ARG A 883 -3.05 -32.25 -36.25
C ARG A 883 -3.01 -30.86 -35.66
N LEU A 884 -4.16 -30.23 -35.38
CA LEU A 884 -4.23 -28.91 -34.75
C LEU A 884 -3.61 -28.93 -33.35
N LYS A 885 -3.95 -29.94 -32.54
CA LYS A 885 -3.40 -30.12 -31.19
C LYS A 885 -1.88 -30.32 -31.17
N ASN A 886 -1.35 -31.01 -32.17
CA ASN A 886 0.06 -31.43 -32.23
C ASN A 886 0.86 -30.68 -33.32
N ASN A 887 0.32 -29.58 -33.87
CA ASN A 887 0.83 -28.92 -35.10
C ASN A 887 2.26 -28.38 -35.00
N ARG A 888 2.78 -28.23 -33.78
CA ARG A 888 4.08 -27.67 -33.43
C ARG A 888 4.91 -28.64 -32.57
N GLY A 889 4.49 -29.89 -32.46
CA GLY A 889 5.16 -30.92 -31.67
C GLY A 889 5.48 -30.44 -30.26
N ASP A 890 6.76 -30.53 -29.90
CA ASP A 890 7.28 -30.11 -28.60
C ASP A 890 7.95 -28.72 -28.62
N GLU A 891 7.69 -27.91 -29.66
CA GLU A 891 8.11 -26.50 -29.68
C GLU A 891 7.46 -25.72 -28.50
N TYR A 892 8.25 -24.88 -27.83
CA TYR A 892 7.82 -24.06 -26.69
C TYR A 892 8.37 -22.63 -26.79
N GLY A 893 7.52 -21.62 -26.54
CA GLY A 893 7.92 -20.21 -26.57
C GLY A 893 8.04 -19.65 -28.00
N PRO A 894 9.25 -19.26 -28.46
CA PRO A 894 9.45 -18.76 -29.82
C PRO A 894 9.52 -19.91 -30.84
N PHE A 895 8.85 -19.74 -31.97
CA PHE A 895 8.78 -20.70 -33.07
C PHE A 895 9.59 -20.22 -34.29
N PRO A 896 10.39 -21.11 -34.92
CA PRO A 896 11.13 -20.76 -36.11
C PRO A 896 10.19 -20.50 -37.29
N PRO A 897 10.62 -19.69 -38.28
CA PRO A 897 9.87 -19.51 -39.51
C PRO A 897 9.72 -20.85 -40.23
N ARG A 898 8.50 -21.22 -40.63
CA ARG A 898 8.34 -22.38 -41.52
C ARG A 898 8.90 -22.00 -42.90
N LEU A 899 9.92 -22.74 -43.35
CA LEU A 899 10.26 -22.80 -44.77
C LEU A 899 8.98 -23.23 -45.51
N GLN A 900 8.56 -22.47 -46.52
CA GLN A 900 7.52 -22.94 -47.43
C GLN A 900 7.98 -24.30 -47.95
N GLN A 901 7.23 -25.36 -47.64
CA GLN A 901 7.35 -26.61 -48.37
C GLN A 901 7.18 -26.28 -49.84
N GLN A 902 8.27 -26.36 -50.61
CA GLN A 902 8.18 -26.54 -52.04
C GLN A 902 7.31 -27.78 -52.24
N ILE A 903 6.13 -27.59 -52.80
CA ILE A 903 5.30 -28.67 -53.31
C ILE A 903 6.12 -29.33 -54.42
N TYR A 904 6.86 -30.39 -54.09
CA TYR A 904 7.31 -31.34 -55.10
C TYR A 904 6.10 -32.22 -55.42
N PRO A 905 5.64 -32.29 -56.69
CA PRO A 905 4.63 -33.27 -57.06
C PRO A 905 5.20 -34.66 -56.80
N GLU A 906 4.52 -35.46 -55.99
CA GLU A 906 4.84 -36.86 -55.79
C GLU A 906 4.85 -37.58 -57.15
N PHE A 907 6.02 -38.11 -57.52
CA PHE A 907 6.11 -39.12 -58.57
C PHE A 907 5.44 -40.39 -58.06
N SER A 908 4.34 -40.75 -58.72
CA SER A 908 3.71 -42.06 -58.63
C SER A 908 4.72 -43.16 -58.95
N ASN A 909 5.02 -44.01 -57.99
CA ASN A 909 5.51 -45.36 -58.27
C ASN A 909 4.47 -46.35 -57.73
N GLU A 910 3.60 -46.77 -58.63
CA GLU A 910 2.96 -48.08 -58.57
C GLU A 910 4.07 -49.14 -58.50
N SER A 911 4.00 -50.01 -57.51
CA SER A 911 3.86 -51.46 -57.69
C SER A 911 4.51 -52.29 -56.57
N LYS A 912 3.75 -53.33 -56.22
CA LYS A 912 4.09 -54.59 -55.54
C LYS A 912 4.06 -54.63 -54.01
N GLY A 913 3.11 -55.46 -53.54
CA GLY A 913 3.07 -55.99 -52.19
C GLY A 913 1.80 -56.79 -51.90
N GLU A 914 1.40 -57.70 -52.81
CA GLU A 914 0.48 -58.79 -52.48
C GLU A 914 1.23 -59.88 -51.68
N THR A 915 0.49 -60.53 -50.79
CA THR A 915 0.74 -61.82 -50.08
C THR A 915 1.55 -61.82 -48.76
N SER A 916 0.78 -62.05 -47.68
CA SER A 916 0.93 -62.99 -46.54
C SER A 916 2.31 -63.32 -45.98
N GLU A 917 2.54 -63.06 -44.70
CA GLU A 917 2.26 -63.94 -43.53
C GLU A 917 2.23 -63.12 -42.24
#